data_AF-A0A836KKU2-F1
#
_entry.id   AF-A0A836KKU2-F1
#
_cell.length_a   1.000
_cell.length_b   1.000
_cell.length_c   1.000
_cell.angle_alpha   90.00
_cell.angle_beta   90.00
_cell.angle_gamma   90.00
#
_symmetry.space_group_name_H-M   'P 1'
#
loop_
_entity.id
_entity.type
_entity.pdbx_description
1 polymer ?
#
loop_
_entity_poly.entity_id
_entity_poly.type
_entity_poly.pdbx_seq_one_letter_code
_entity_poly.pdbx_strand_id
1 'polypeptide(L)'
;MRGVLTRSVCRLASLQEGARLADVYRLLITKKPVEYDYVAVDVNSFLGSAMRITKSVSTEQRRHKEAARHVLNSIMQILRRVVCRRSLLLAFDGPDTLAKAYKLRTTLSTRRLEAATQRLPGTLLMRAVEDRIVKAMPLGRGLIPSEVVVSGINVEGPVERKVTAWALDLACRDGAQHTLKSICFIGAGELWMNVLALTPYFQGTSILHGSSDLRHVTLSDSLAWLELGDDLLTGDTRIVTTARTDVLLIFLLCHGCSATDLSPLSGSDFTALMAAYHSRRREAAADGAPAFQLIHEQPGGALVLDLRALSLLFVDEKDVAVVIKSPASLVTPAKEETPHAAPLQALSMRTPDSLSCSSEKQIPDPSTLDLLHSSYLNHLLNSHHLFCQGEILGRSRVPAYMEAEVKLGNIGPSGAAGARASVIVVSDWSRYLLRCLRSGARYAFASDAGVELSNSTSKSAPSTPVAGVSVPSPTGASSEPANADRASASISVPMIVADAGAASSSAAPAASGATAYYPFWSAVQPLTAAEYTILSISNTGVLDALLMEYMPGTASALRSELPRALTSAQANLQELRSSLQHFFARAAAADRPHPSLCLAPSYHWSQSEKSKVWSMRYVDLGVVARQQGVRHARGLLPGMNMQQQEPKDGAVVFDAESQAWTSHLSSSDAASRAGLLQELQKHAPADGASPFSVAAKGGASAGAAEVPTLRVLTWNVMFDRYSNQPTPLGMPGIDWCSPKRYPVLAKLIDAEDADVVGMQEVEQPFAEYLAAQPWCRERYIMSCSPWSPILDPWGVLLLVRRGGRWPLQQLKHLNVPAWSGHVSLMPVATLDLTAAETRSDISNTNDGGLAGKSGRRKLGMPPRLVNVCSVHLLAPFVKTNEVARTGQDQALRHALTRQLQGDTVVMGDFNDWPSNEFLMPPETRYAECWPIIHPNDYGKTMDESNTFCKLKIEEIFFGRSDKVFLRTGTAPTSSHTRGVLKPVEAHLVGTRSVNAENGDQEAPAYLFPSDHYGVSMQFQVL
;
A
#
# COMPACT_ATOMS: atom_id res chain seq x y z
N MET A 1 -16.03 -24.48 -23.73
CA MET A 1 -16.33 -23.99 -22.35
C MET A 1 -16.32 -25.08 -21.26
N ARG A 2 -17.14 -26.15 -21.30
CA ARG A 2 -17.34 -27.15 -20.20
C ARG A 2 -16.10 -27.81 -19.55
N GLY A 3 -14.89 -27.65 -20.08
CA GLY A 3 -13.68 -28.37 -19.64
C GLY A 3 -12.64 -27.57 -18.83
N VAL A 4 -12.71 -26.23 -18.83
CA VAL A 4 -11.79 -25.36 -18.04
C VAL A 4 -12.54 -24.68 -16.89
N LEU A 5 -13.81 -24.32 -17.14
CA LEU A 5 -14.63 -23.57 -16.18
C LEU A 5 -15.06 -24.38 -14.95
N THR A 6 -14.91 -25.71 -14.92
CA THR A 6 -15.60 -26.59 -13.94
C THR A 6 -15.21 -26.41 -12.47
N ARG A 7 -14.07 -25.76 -12.15
CA ARG A 7 -13.75 -25.31 -10.78
C ARG A 7 -14.29 -23.92 -10.46
N SER A 8 -14.60 -23.10 -11.47
CA SER A 8 -14.94 -21.68 -11.33
C SER A 8 -16.39 -21.33 -11.74
N VAL A 9 -17.20 -22.28 -12.24
CA VAL A 9 -18.55 -21.99 -12.79
C VAL A 9 -19.41 -21.21 -11.81
N CYS A 10 -19.51 -21.64 -10.55
CA CYS A 10 -20.37 -21.00 -9.56
C CYS A 10 -19.92 -19.58 -9.20
N ARG A 11 -18.63 -19.26 -9.36
CA ARG A 11 -18.06 -17.94 -9.01
C ARG A 11 -18.10 -16.96 -10.17
N LEU A 12 -17.82 -17.45 -11.39
CA LEU A 12 -18.03 -16.66 -12.61
C LEU A 12 -19.52 -16.46 -12.92
N ALA A 13 -20.41 -17.29 -12.35
CA ALA A 13 -21.85 -17.08 -12.36
C ALA A 13 -22.36 -16.17 -11.22
N SER A 14 -21.48 -15.65 -10.35
CA SER A 14 -21.86 -14.67 -9.32
C SER A 14 -22.49 -13.45 -9.98
N LEU A 15 -23.59 -12.97 -9.41
CA LEU A 15 -24.47 -11.95 -9.94
C LEU A 15 -24.35 -10.67 -9.08
N GLN A 16 -24.28 -9.52 -9.72
CA GLN A 16 -24.49 -8.21 -9.11
C GLN A 16 -25.33 -7.37 -10.10
N GLU A 17 -26.39 -6.73 -9.63
CA GLU A 17 -27.37 -5.98 -10.46
C GLU A 17 -27.83 -6.71 -11.75
N GLY A 18 -27.97 -8.03 -11.72
CA GLY A 18 -28.38 -8.83 -12.89
C GLY A 18 -27.27 -9.15 -13.90
N ALA A 19 -26.05 -8.63 -13.72
CA ALA A 19 -24.87 -8.97 -14.52
C ALA A 19 -24.00 -10.01 -13.82
N ARG A 20 -23.56 -11.05 -14.55
CA ARG A 20 -22.63 -12.05 -13.97
C ARG A 20 -21.19 -11.63 -14.19
N LEU A 21 -20.30 -11.99 -13.26
CA LEU A 21 -18.85 -11.76 -13.42
C LEU A 21 -18.29 -12.33 -14.75
N ALA A 22 -18.82 -13.47 -15.23
CA ALA A 22 -18.48 -14.07 -16.53
C ALA A 22 -18.78 -13.17 -17.74
N ASP A 23 -19.77 -12.29 -17.63
CA ASP A 23 -20.22 -11.40 -18.71
C ASP A 23 -19.38 -10.11 -18.75
N VAL A 24 -18.72 -9.76 -17.64
CA VAL A 24 -17.70 -8.69 -17.56
C VAL A 24 -16.43 -9.07 -18.33
N TYR A 25 -16.11 -10.37 -18.46
CA TYR A 25 -14.93 -10.86 -19.18
C TYR A 25 -15.01 -10.64 -20.69
N ARG A 26 -14.32 -9.62 -21.18
CA ARG A 26 -14.26 -9.24 -22.61
C ARG A 26 -13.30 -10.13 -23.39
N LEU A 27 -13.66 -10.45 -24.64
CA LEU A 27 -12.80 -11.21 -25.54
C LEU A 27 -11.56 -10.39 -25.91
N LEU A 28 -10.36 -10.95 -25.69
CA LEU A 28 -9.08 -10.33 -26.02
C LEU A 28 -8.80 -10.53 -27.52
N ILE A 29 -9.54 -9.81 -28.37
CA ILE A 29 -9.35 -9.79 -29.83
C ILE A 29 -8.25 -8.78 -30.15
N THR A 30 -7.01 -9.23 -30.33
CA THR A 30 -5.91 -8.32 -30.65
C THR A 30 -5.15 -8.74 -31.91
N LYS A 31 -5.09 -7.83 -32.89
CA LYS A 31 -4.20 -7.95 -34.07
C LYS A 31 -2.73 -7.62 -33.74
N LYS A 32 -2.51 -6.90 -32.64
CA LYS A 32 -1.20 -6.55 -32.07
C LYS A 32 -1.04 -7.24 -30.70
N PRO A 33 0.19 -7.51 -30.22
CA PRO A 33 0.40 -7.94 -28.84
C PRO A 33 -0.09 -6.87 -27.84
N VAL A 34 -0.49 -7.31 -26.65
CA VAL A 34 -0.74 -6.44 -25.49
C VAL A 34 0.43 -6.58 -24.53
N GLU A 35 0.88 -5.46 -23.97
CA GLU A 35 2.11 -5.42 -23.18
C GLU A 35 1.79 -5.08 -21.72
N TYR A 36 2.43 -5.79 -20.79
CA TYR A 36 2.34 -5.57 -19.35
C TYR A 36 3.74 -5.49 -18.76
N ASP A 37 3.94 -4.73 -17.68
CA ASP A 37 5.20 -4.71 -16.93
C ASP A 37 5.46 -6.09 -16.30
N TYR A 38 4.42 -6.66 -15.67
CA TYR A 38 4.49 -7.91 -14.92
C TYR A 38 3.45 -8.91 -15.41
N VAL A 39 3.86 -10.16 -15.61
CA VAL A 39 2.97 -11.26 -16.01
C VAL A 39 3.21 -12.46 -15.11
N ALA A 40 2.15 -13.02 -14.52
CA ALA A 40 2.19 -14.34 -13.88
C ALA A 40 1.31 -15.34 -14.64
N VAL A 41 1.76 -16.59 -14.69
CA VAL A 41 1.08 -17.69 -15.39
C VAL A 41 0.88 -18.87 -14.45
N ASP A 42 -0.37 -19.28 -14.23
CA ASP A 42 -0.72 -20.56 -13.63
C ASP A 42 -0.47 -21.69 -14.65
N VAL A 43 0.60 -22.44 -14.44
CA VAL A 43 1.00 -23.55 -15.32
C VAL A 43 -0.02 -24.70 -15.25
N ASN A 44 -0.74 -24.87 -14.13
CA ASN A 44 -1.68 -25.96 -13.93
C ASN A 44 -2.92 -25.85 -14.84
N SER A 45 -3.34 -24.62 -15.18
CA SER A 45 -4.45 -24.36 -16.09
C SER A 45 -4.30 -25.04 -17.46
N PHE A 46 -3.06 -25.23 -17.93
CA PHE A 46 -2.73 -25.81 -19.24
C PHE A 46 -2.79 -27.35 -19.26
N LEU A 47 -2.61 -28.01 -18.10
CA LEU A 47 -2.52 -29.47 -17.98
C LEU A 47 -3.78 -30.18 -18.51
N GLY A 48 -4.97 -29.63 -18.21
CA GLY A 48 -6.24 -30.25 -18.59
C GLY A 48 -6.46 -30.39 -20.10
N SER A 49 -5.85 -29.51 -20.89
CA SER A 49 -5.84 -29.59 -22.36
C SER A 49 -4.74 -30.53 -22.85
N ALA A 50 -3.52 -30.41 -22.29
CA ALA A 50 -2.38 -31.25 -22.64
C ALA A 50 -2.69 -32.74 -22.42
N MET A 51 -3.16 -33.14 -21.22
CA MET A 51 -3.53 -34.51 -20.88
C MET A 51 -4.59 -35.09 -21.82
N ARG A 52 -5.51 -34.26 -22.34
CA ARG A 52 -6.56 -34.68 -23.28
C ARG A 52 -5.98 -34.99 -24.65
N ILE A 53 -5.09 -34.13 -25.15
CA ILE A 53 -4.42 -34.30 -26.44
C ILE A 53 -3.52 -35.55 -26.42
N THR A 54 -2.82 -35.79 -25.32
CA THR A 54 -1.89 -36.92 -25.19
C THR A 54 -2.54 -38.25 -24.79
N LYS A 55 -3.87 -38.32 -24.67
CA LYS A 55 -4.57 -39.51 -24.16
C LYS A 55 -4.29 -40.79 -24.98
N SER A 56 -4.07 -40.65 -26.29
CA SER A 56 -3.76 -41.74 -27.22
C SER A 56 -2.30 -42.22 -27.19
N VAL A 57 -1.40 -41.54 -26.46
CA VAL A 57 0.01 -41.95 -26.36
C VAL A 57 0.13 -43.23 -25.54
N SER A 58 0.74 -44.26 -26.13
CA SER A 58 0.75 -45.64 -25.62
C SER A 58 1.46 -45.79 -24.27
N THR A 59 2.71 -45.33 -24.15
CA THR A 59 3.48 -45.42 -22.89
C THR A 59 3.30 -44.18 -22.02
N GLU A 60 3.13 -44.39 -20.72
CA GLU A 60 2.88 -43.31 -19.75
C GLU A 60 4.04 -42.31 -19.68
N GLN A 61 5.29 -42.78 -19.67
CA GLN A 61 6.47 -41.91 -19.68
C GLN A 61 6.53 -41.01 -20.93
N ARG A 62 6.13 -41.53 -22.10
CA ARG A 62 6.04 -40.74 -23.34
C ARG A 62 4.87 -39.77 -23.28
N ARG A 63 3.75 -40.16 -22.69
CA ARG A 63 2.56 -39.31 -22.46
C ARG A 63 2.92 -38.11 -21.59
N HIS A 64 3.67 -38.29 -20.51
CA HIS A 64 4.10 -37.19 -19.63
C HIS A 64 5.07 -36.22 -20.34
N LYS A 65 6.06 -36.74 -21.07
CA LYS A 65 6.97 -35.91 -21.89
C LYS A 65 6.23 -35.10 -22.96
N GLU A 66 5.23 -35.71 -23.61
CA GLU A 66 4.44 -35.04 -24.63
C GLU A 66 3.47 -34.00 -24.03
N ALA A 67 2.88 -34.28 -22.87
CA ALA A 67 2.03 -33.33 -22.15
C ALA A 67 2.84 -32.10 -21.71
N ALA A 68 4.05 -32.30 -21.19
CA ALA A 68 5.01 -31.23 -20.87
C ALA A 68 5.38 -30.38 -22.10
N ARG A 69 5.58 -31.01 -23.27
CA ARG A 69 5.80 -30.30 -24.54
C ARG A 69 4.60 -29.43 -24.92
N HIS A 70 3.38 -29.94 -24.79
CA HIS A 70 2.16 -29.18 -25.06
C HIS A 70 1.97 -28.00 -24.10
N VAL A 71 2.21 -28.17 -22.79
CA VAL A 71 2.11 -27.08 -21.80
C VAL A 71 3.08 -25.94 -22.15
N LEU A 72 4.37 -26.25 -22.33
CA LEU A 72 5.38 -25.24 -22.69
C LEU A 72 5.01 -24.50 -23.99
N ASN A 73 4.59 -25.22 -25.03
CA ASN A 73 4.18 -24.63 -26.30
C ASN A 73 2.97 -23.70 -26.15
N SER A 74 1.98 -24.07 -25.33
CA SER A 74 0.80 -23.22 -25.07
C SER A 74 1.16 -21.94 -24.32
N ILE A 75 2.04 -22.02 -23.32
CA ILE A 75 2.55 -20.83 -22.61
C ILE A 75 3.28 -19.90 -23.58
N MET A 76 4.20 -20.44 -24.40
CA MET A 76 4.91 -19.65 -25.42
C MET A 76 3.98 -19.03 -26.48
N GLN A 77 2.87 -19.68 -26.82
CA GLN A 77 1.87 -19.14 -27.74
C GLN A 77 1.10 -17.95 -27.13
N ILE A 78 0.80 -17.98 -25.83
CA ILE A 78 0.15 -16.86 -25.15
C ILE A 78 1.12 -15.70 -24.92
N LEU A 79 2.37 -15.96 -24.54
CA LEU A 79 3.39 -14.90 -24.34
C LEU A 79 3.76 -14.14 -25.63
N ARG A 80 3.42 -14.68 -26.81
CA ARG A 80 3.47 -13.93 -28.10
C ARG A 80 2.35 -12.90 -28.26
N ARG A 81 1.25 -13.06 -27.53
CA ARG A 81 0.07 -12.16 -27.54
C ARG A 81 0.03 -11.26 -26.32
N VAL A 82 0.54 -11.74 -25.19
CA VAL A 82 0.64 -11.03 -23.90
C VAL A 82 2.12 -10.91 -23.56
N VAL A 83 2.74 -9.81 -23.97
CA VAL A 83 4.17 -9.55 -23.84
C VAL A 83 4.45 -9.02 -22.43
N CYS A 84 5.39 -9.65 -21.75
CA CYS A 84 5.91 -9.16 -20.48
C CYS A 84 7.14 -8.27 -20.72
N ARG A 85 7.18 -7.08 -20.10
CA ARG A 85 8.26 -6.09 -20.26
C ARG A 85 9.35 -6.17 -19.19
N ARG A 86 9.01 -6.53 -17.94
CA ARG A 86 9.96 -6.52 -16.80
C ARG A 86 10.17 -7.88 -16.13
N SER A 87 9.10 -8.52 -15.63
CA SER A 87 9.21 -9.76 -14.83
C SER A 87 8.12 -10.77 -15.14
N LEU A 88 8.51 -11.99 -15.52
CA LEU A 88 7.60 -13.11 -15.79
C LEU A 88 7.67 -14.15 -14.67
N LEU A 89 6.54 -14.43 -14.01
CA LEU A 89 6.38 -15.59 -13.12
C LEU A 89 5.67 -16.74 -13.84
N LEU A 90 6.26 -17.94 -13.78
CA LEU A 90 5.58 -19.21 -14.07
C LEU A 90 5.40 -19.97 -12.75
N ALA A 91 4.16 -20.15 -12.30
CA ALA A 91 3.84 -20.74 -11.02
C ALA A 91 3.13 -22.10 -11.17
N PHE A 92 3.58 -23.06 -10.37
CA PHE A 92 2.98 -24.39 -10.24
C PHE A 92 2.22 -24.51 -8.92
N ASP A 93 1.24 -25.42 -8.84
CA ASP A 93 0.69 -25.83 -7.55
C ASP A 93 1.76 -26.62 -6.78
N GLY A 94 2.03 -26.18 -5.55
CA GLY A 94 2.95 -26.83 -4.62
C GLY A 94 2.24 -27.77 -3.64
N PRO A 95 2.99 -28.34 -2.67
CA PRO A 95 2.39 -29.00 -1.52
C PRO A 95 1.58 -27.98 -0.70
N ASP A 96 0.34 -28.33 -0.39
CA ASP A 96 -0.65 -27.45 0.23
C ASP A 96 -0.88 -27.85 1.71
N THR A 97 -1.91 -27.31 2.35
CA THR A 97 -2.28 -27.59 3.75
C THR A 97 -2.65 -29.05 4.03
N LEU A 98 -2.48 -29.46 5.29
CA LEU A 98 -2.95 -30.76 5.80
C LEU A 98 -4.47 -30.92 5.64
N ALA A 99 -5.24 -29.82 5.76
CA ALA A 99 -6.68 -29.78 5.53
C ALA A 99 -7.06 -30.23 4.10
N LYS A 100 -6.34 -29.73 3.09
CA LYS A 100 -6.58 -30.09 1.69
C LYS A 100 -6.19 -31.53 1.38
N ALA A 101 -5.07 -32.01 1.95
CA ALA A 101 -4.68 -33.42 1.87
C ALA A 101 -5.74 -34.34 2.50
N TYR A 102 -6.24 -34.00 3.70
CA TYR A 102 -7.33 -34.70 4.37
C TYR A 102 -8.58 -34.78 3.49
N LYS A 103 -9.01 -33.66 2.93
CA LYS A 103 -10.20 -33.57 2.08
C LYS A 103 -10.06 -34.40 0.80
N LEU A 104 -8.91 -34.33 0.12
CA LEU A 104 -8.63 -35.12 -1.08
C LEU A 104 -8.62 -36.63 -0.79
N ARG A 105 -8.03 -37.04 0.33
CA ARG A 105 -7.91 -38.45 0.76
C ARG A 105 -9.25 -39.07 1.18
N THR A 106 -10.12 -38.27 1.82
CA THR A 106 -11.40 -38.73 2.38
C THR A 106 -12.59 -38.58 1.44
N THR A 107 -12.51 -37.72 0.42
CA THR A 107 -13.55 -37.60 -0.61
C THR A 107 -13.64 -38.88 -1.43
N LEU A 108 -14.85 -39.39 -1.65
CA LEU A 108 -15.12 -40.57 -2.49
C LEU A 108 -14.48 -40.44 -3.89
N SER A 109 -13.86 -41.52 -4.38
CA SER A 109 -13.19 -41.49 -5.68
C SER A 109 -14.19 -41.21 -6.80
N THR A 110 -13.81 -40.25 -7.65
CA THR A 110 -14.54 -39.92 -8.89
C THR A 110 -13.53 -39.64 -9.99
N ARG A 111 -13.93 -39.79 -11.25
CA ARG A 111 -13.10 -39.40 -12.42
C ARG A 111 -12.58 -37.96 -12.37
N ARG A 112 -13.25 -37.06 -11.64
CA ARG A 112 -12.80 -35.68 -11.42
C ARG A 112 -11.68 -35.61 -10.36
N LEU A 113 -11.80 -36.40 -9.29
CA LEU A 113 -10.78 -36.51 -8.25
C LEU A 113 -9.53 -37.21 -8.78
N GLU A 114 -9.68 -38.32 -9.52
CA GLU A 114 -8.57 -39.02 -10.21
C GLU A 114 -7.79 -38.10 -11.15
N ALA A 115 -8.49 -37.25 -11.92
CA ALA A 115 -7.86 -36.27 -12.81
C ALA A 115 -7.20 -35.09 -12.06
N ALA A 116 -7.51 -34.91 -10.77
CA ALA A 116 -6.87 -33.93 -9.89
C ALA A 116 -5.67 -34.54 -9.15
N THR A 117 -5.75 -35.78 -8.66
CA THR A 117 -4.63 -36.46 -8.01
C THR A 117 -3.45 -36.69 -8.96
N GLN A 118 -3.71 -36.91 -10.26
CA GLN A 118 -2.67 -36.94 -11.31
C GLN A 118 -1.87 -35.64 -11.46
N ARG A 119 -2.36 -34.51 -10.93
CA ARG A 119 -1.71 -33.19 -10.98
C ARG A 119 -1.10 -32.76 -9.64
N LEU A 120 -1.04 -33.66 -8.66
CA LEU A 120 -0.37 -33.37 -7.39
C LEU A 120 1.14 -33.14 -7.61
N PRO A 121 1.78 -32.26 -6.83
CA PRO A 121 3.15 -31.79 -7.08
C PRO A 121 4.20 -32.91 -7.11
N GLY A 122 4.01 -34.00 -6.36
CA GLY A 122 4.97 -35.12 -6.35
C GLY A 122 4.92 -36.01 -7.60
N THR A 123 3.88 -35.91 -8.44
CA THR A 123 3.69 -36.86 -9.55
C THR A 123 4.73 -36.71 -10.66
N LEU A 124 4.99 -37.81 -11.37
CA LEU A 124 5.84 -37.86 -12.56
C LEU A 124 5.44 -36.85 -13.65
N LEU A 125 4.13 -36.62 -13.82
CA LEU A 125 3.63 -35.65 -14.79
C LEU A 125 4.07 -34.23 -14.42
N MET A 126 3.86 -33.82 -13.17
CA MET A 126 4.18 -32.48 -12.70
C MET A 126 5.69 -32.22 -12.73
N ARG A 127 6.50 -33.19 -12.27
CA ARG A 127 7.96 -33.17 -12.43
C ARG A 127 8.37 -33.01 -13.88
N ALA A 128 7.82 -33.80 -14.81
CA ALA A 128 8.17 -33.69 -16.23
C ALA A 128 7.82 -32.34 -16.87
N VAL A 129 6.79 -31.65 -16.39
CA VAL A 129 6.37 -30.31 -16.85
C VAL A 129 7.32 -29.23 -16.31
N GLU A 130 7.65 -29.27 -15.01
CA GLU A 130 8.64 -28.40 -14.39
C GLU A 130 10.01 -28.54 -15.06
N ASP A 131 10.52 -29.77 -15.16
CA ASP A 131 11.78 -30.11 -15.81
C ASP A 131 11.87 -29.51 -17.22
N ARG A 132 10.77 -29.60 -17.98
CA ARG A 132 10.70 -29.12 -19.36
C ARG A 132 10.67 -27.60 -19.45
N ILE A 133 10.04 -26.92 -18.49
CA ILE A 133 10.02 -25.45 -18.41
C ILE A 133 11.38 -24.92 -17.95
N VAL A 134 11.95 -25.47 -16.86
CA VAL A 134 13.27 -25.07 -16.33
C VAL A 134 14.37 -25.28 -17.36
N LYS A 135 14.40 -26.43 -18.05
CA LYS A 135 15.39 -26.73 -19.12
C LYS A 135 15.18 -25.91 -20.40
N ALA A 136 14.05 -25.21 -20.53
CA ALA A 136 13.79 -24.29 -21.64
C ALA A 136 14.17 -22.83 -21.29
N MET A 137 14.65 -22.54 -20.07
CA MET A 137 15.05 -21.20 -19.66
C MET A 137 16.51 -20.87 -19.99
N PRO A 138 16.82 -19.64 -20.45
CA PRO A 138 15.87 -18.63 -20.92
C PRO A 138 15.23 -19.04 -22.26
N LEU A 139 13.91 -18.82 -22.39
CA LEU A 139 13.17 -19.02 -23.64
C LEU A 139 13.79 -18.20 -24.79
N GLY A 140 13.58 -18.66 -26.03
CA GLY A 140 14.21 -18.07 -27.23
C GLY A 140 14.04 -16.55 -27.38
N ARG A 141 15.03 -15.90 -28.01
CA ARG A 141 15.17 -14.43 -28.16
C ARG A 141 13.82 -13.77 -28.52
N GLY A 142 13.44 -12.76 -27.73
CA GLY A 142 12.30 -11.87 -28.01
C GLY A 142 10.96 -12.21 -27.34
N LEU A 143 10.90 -13.24 -26.48
CA LEU A 143 9.65 -13.65 -25.81
C LEU A 143 9.60 -13.47 -24.28
N ILE A 144 10.72 -13.08 -23.66
CA ILE A 144 10.82 -12.90 -22.21
C ILE A 144 11.56 -11.60 -21.88
N PRO A 145 11.20 -10.96 -20.75
CA PRO A 145 11.84 -9.74 -20.28
C PRO A 145 13.20 -10.06 -19.62
N SER A 146 13.83 -9.06 -19.01
CA SER A 146 15.10 -9.20 -18.30
C SER A 146 15.05 -10.09 -17.03
N GLU A 147 13.88 -10.48 -16.54
CA GLU A 147 13.70 -11.31 -15.34
C GLU A 147 12.64 -12.38 -15.53
N VAL A 148 12.96 -13.63 -15.17
CA VAL A 148 12.02 -14.76 -15.20
C VAL A 148 12.13 -15.54 -13.89
N VAL A 149 10.99 -15.82 -13.26
CA VAL A 149 10.88 -16.64 -12.05
C VAL A 149 10.05 -17.88 -12.36
N VAL A 150 10.52 -19.06 -11.94
CA VAL A 150 9.75 -20.31 -11.96
C VAL A 150 9.55 -20.77 -10.52
N SER A 151 8.32 -20.68 -10.03
CA SER A 151 7.96 -21.15 -8.69
C SER A 151 7.45 -22.58 -8.78
N GLY A 152 8.38 -23.49 -8.51
CA GLY A 152 8.28 -24.92 -8.78
C GLY A 152 7.25 -25.71 -7.97
N ILE A 153 7.16 -27.01 -8.26
CA ILE A 153 6.24 -27.96 -7.60
C ILE A 153 6.67 -28.28 -6.16
N ASN A 154 7.96 -28.12 -5.85
CA ASN A 154 8.52 -28.32 -4.51
C ASN A 154 8.51 -27.03 -3.65
N VAL A 155 8.10 -25.90 -4.22
CA VAL A 155 7.82 -24.65 -3.48
C VAL A 155 6.42 -24.78 -2.86
N GLU A 156 6.28 -24.55 -1.56
CA GLU A 156 5.01 -24.69 -0.82
C GLU A 156 3.87 -23.80 -1.38
N GLY A 157 2.64 -24.34 -1.37
CA GLY A 157 1.40 -23.61 -1.55
C GLY A 157 0.83 -23.59 -2.97
N PRO A 158 -0.45 -23.21 -3.12
CA PRO A 158 -1.11 -23.10 -4.42
C PRO A 158 -0.59 -21.88 -5.19
N VAL A 159 -0.91 -21.80 -6.49
CA VAL A 159 -0.47 -20.69 -7.34
C VAL A 159 -0.90 -19.32 -6.80
N GLU A 160 -2.12 -19.20 -6.27
CA GLU A 160 -2.66 -17.95 -5.71
C GLU A 160 -1.73 -17.37 -4.63
N ARG A 161 -1.17 -18.22 -3.77
CA ARG A 161 -0.19 -17.81 -2.74
C ARG A 161 1.10 -17.29 -3.39
N LYS A 162 1.65 -18.06 -4.33
CA LYS A 162 2.93 -17.77 -5.01
C LYS A 162 2.86 -16.48 -5.82
N VAL A 163 1.73 -16.24 -6.50
CA VAL A 163 1.46 -15.01 -7.27
C VAL A 163 1.41 -13.79 -6.35
N THR A 164 0.69 -13.84 -5.23
CA THR A 164 0.67 -12.73 -4.27
C THR A 164 2.06 -12.50 -3.67
N ALA A 165 2.75 -13.55 -3.20
CA ALA A 165 4.07 -13.43 -2.58
C ALA A 165 5.11 -12.78 -3.53
N TRP A 166 5.14 -13.20 -4.79
CA TRP A 166 5.98 -12.58 -5.83
C TRP A 166 5.57 -11.14 -6.16
N ALA A 167 4.27 -10.87 -6.31
CA ALA A 167 3.79 -9.52 -6.62
C ALA A 167 4.10 -8.52 -5.50
N LEU A 168 4.06 -8.96 -4.24
CA LEU A 168 4.47 -8.14 -3.09
C LEU A 168 5.99 -7.91 -3.05
N ASP A 169 6.82 -8.92 -3.31
CA ASP A 169 8.29 -8.73 -3.43
C ASP A 169 8.65 -7.76 -4.57
N LEU A 170 7.93 -7.81 -5.70
CA LEU A 170 8.07 -6.83 -6.79
C LEU A 170 7.68 -5.42 -6.33
N ALA A 171 6.60 -5.29 -5.56
CA ALA A 171 6.14 -4.01 -5.04
C ALA A 171 7.14 -3.39 -4.04
N CYS A 172 7.83 -4.22 -3.23
CA CYS A 172 8.99 -3.81 -2.43
C CYS A 172 10.08 -3.17 -3.30
N ARG A 173 10.46 -3.88 -4.37
CA ARG A 173 11.58 -3.50 -5.24
C ARG A 173 11.30 -2.22 -6.04
N ASP A 174 10.07 -2.04 -6.48
CA ASP A 174 9.64 -0.88 -7.27
C ASP A 174 9.38 0.39 -6.43
N GLY A 175 9.40 0.29 -5.09
CA GLY A 175 9.13 1.43 -4.20
C GLY A 175 7.74 2.02 -4.49
N ALA A 176 7.66 3.30 -4.86
CA ALA A 176 6.39 3.93 -5.23
C ALA A 176 5.90 3.58 -6.67
N GLN A 177 6.77 3.06 -7.55
CA GLN A 177 6.45 2.91 -8.98
C GLN A 177 5.40 1.85 -9.29
N HIS A 178 5.25 0.81 -8.44
CA HIS A 178 4.39 -0.34 -8.69
C HIS A 178 2.90 0.04 -8.91
N THR A 179 2.43 1.15 -8.32
CA THR A 179 1.07 1.69 -8.54
C THR A 179 0.80 2.01 -10.02
N LEU A 180 1.84 2.47 -10.73
CA LEU A 180 1.86 2.78 -12.17
C LEU A 180 2.26 1.57 -13.03
N LYS A 181 2.50 0.40 -12.43
CA LYS A 181 2.93 -0.81 -13.14
C LYS A 181 1.75 -1.71 -13.45
N SER A 182 1.70 -2.13 -14.71
CA SER A 182 0.66 -3.01 -15.23
C SER A 182 0.98 -4.47 -14.89
N ILE A 183 0.06 -5.16 -14.20
CA ILE A 183 0.24 -6.55 -13.76
C ILE A 183 -0.87 -7.44 -14.30
N CYS A 184 -0.49 -8.57 -14.91
CA CYS A 184 -1.41 -9.47 -15.60
C CYS A 184 -1.28 -10.91 -15.08
N PHE A 185 -2.39 -11.53 -14.70
CA PHE A 185 -2.43 -12.95 -14.29
C PHE A 185 -3.15 -13.80 -15.32
N ILE A 186 -2.51 -14.86 -15.79
CA ILE A 186 -3.02 -15.75 -16.84
C ILE A 186 -3.26 -17.13 -16.23
N GLY A 187 -4.52 -17.60 -16.21
CA GLY A 187 -4.79 -18.90 -15.58
C GLY A 187 -6.26 -19.21 -15.30
N ALA A 188 -6.46 -19.89 -14.16
CA ALA A 188 -7.77 -20.18 -13.58
C ALA A 188 -8.50 -18.90 -13.09
N GLY A 189 -9.82 -19.00 -12.95
CA GLY A 189 -10.67 -17.87 -12.52
C GLY A 189 -10.45 -17.39 -11.09
N GLU A 190 -9.70 -18.12 -10.26
CA GLU A 190 -9.40 -17.69 -8.88
C GLU A 190 -8.33 -16.59 -8.84
N LEU A 191 -7.48 -16.46 -9.87
CA LEU A 191 -6.50 -15.38 -9.97
C LEU A 191 -7.12 -13.98 -10.08
N TRP A 192 -8.42 -13.89 -10.39
CA TRP A 192 -9.18 -12.63 -10.26
C TRP A 192 -9.22 -12.14 -8.80
N MET A 193 -9.31 -13.04 -7.83
CA MET A 193 -9.25 -12.68 -6.40
C MET A 193 -7.86 -12.14 -6.03
N ASN A 194 -6.77 -12.60 -6.65
CA ASN A 194 -5.45 -11.96 -6.50
C ASN A 194 -5.44 -10.53 -7.05
N VAL A 195 -6.07 -10.27 -8.21
CA VAL A 195 -6.19 -8.89 -8.75
C VAL A 195 -6.96 -8.00 -7.78
N LEU A 196 -8.06 -8.49 -7.20
CA LEU A 196 -8.82 -7.76 -6.19
C LEU A 196 -7.99 -7.52 -4.91
N ALA A 197 -7.31 -8.55 -4.39
CA ALA A 197 -6.62 -8.53 -3.10
C ALA A 197 -5.28 -7.77 -3.08
N LEU A 198 -4.57 -7.68 -4.21
CA LEU A 198 -3.26 -7.04 -4.32
C LEU A 198 -3.37 -5.51 -4.31
N THR A 199 -3.64 -4.97 -3.12
CA THR A 199 -3.83 -3.55 -2.85
C THR A 199 -2.74 -2.61 -3.37
N PRO A 200 -1.44 -2.98 -3.49
CA PRO A 200 -0.43 -2.10 -4.09
C PRO A 200 -0.69 -1.82 -5.59
N TYR A 201 -1.26 -2.77 -6.33
CA TYR A 201 -1.45 -2.62 -7.78
C TYR A 201 -2.84 -2.07 -8.11
N PHE A 202 -2.86 -1.03 -8.94
CA PHE A 202 -4.09 -0.41 -9.47
C PHE A 202 -4.31 -0.72 -10.96
N GLN A 203 -3.28 -1.15 -11.69
CA GLN A 203 -3.36 -1.58 -13.10
C GLN A 203 -3.32 -3.12 -13.23
N GLY A 204 -4.21 -3.80 -12.50
CA GLY A 204 -4.33 -5.27 -12.53
C GLY A 204 -5.24 -5.79 -13.64
N THR A 205 -4.88 -6.92 -14.27
CA THR A 205 -5.71 -7.64 -15.25
C THR A 205 -5.69 -9.15 -14.99
N SER A 206 -6.87 -9.79 -15.05
CA SER A 206 -7.00 -11.25 -15.04
C SER A 206 -7.36 -11.75 -16.44
N ILE A 207 -6.63 -12.74 -16.97
CA ILE A 207 -6.83 -13.37 -18.27
C ILE A 207 -7.17 -14.85 -18.09
N LEU A 208 -8.36 -15.23 -18.57
CA LEU A 208 -8.78 -16.62 -18.66
C LEU A 208 -8.35 -17.22 -19.98
N HIS A 209 -7.62 -18.34 -19.91
CA HIS A 209 -7.25 -19.14 -21.07
C HIS A 209 -8.36 -20.16 -21.39
N GLY A 210 -9.14 -19.86 -22.43
CA GLY A 210 -10.09 -20.81 -23.04
C GLY A 210 -9.42 -21.76 -24.03
N SER A 211 -10.15 -22.75 -24.52
CA SER A 211 -9.63 -23.73 -25.50
C SER A 211 -9.28 -23.15 -26.88
N SER A 212 -9.77 -21.96 -27.18
CA SER A 212 -9.68 -21.25 -28.46
C SER A 212 -9.61 -19.72 -28.31
N ASP A 213 -9.94 -19.22 -27.12
CA ASP A 213 -10.27 -17.83 -26.85
C ASP A 213 -9.42 -17.37 -25.64
N LEU A 214 -8.95 -16.12 -25.66
CA LEU A 214 -8.46 -15.44 -24.45
C LEU A 214 -9.52 -14.42 -24.03
N ARG A 215 -9.94 -14.42 -22.77
CA ARG A 215 -10.82 -13.38 -22.22
C ARG A 215 -10.13 -12.68 -21.07
N HIS A 216 -10.41 -11.40 -20.87
CA HIS A 216 -9.78 -10.58 -19.85
C HIS A 216 -10.79 -9.72 -19.09
N VAL A 217 -10.44 -9.36 -17.87
CA VAL A 217 -11.12 -8.34 -17.05
C VAL A 217 -10.06 -7.51 -16.33
N THR A 218 -10.21 -6.19 -16.31
CA THR A 218 -9.31 -5.30 -15.56
C THR A 218 -9.80 -5.12 -14.13
N LEU A 219 -8.95 -4.60 -13.24
CA LEU A 219 -9.35 -4.17 -11.91
C LEU A 219 -10.44 -3.08 -12.00
N SER A 220 -10.35 -2.15 -12.97
CA SER A 220 -11.35 -1.11 -13.18
C SER A 220 -12.72 -1.69 -13.58
N ASP A 221 -12.76 -2.65 -14.51
CA ASP A 221 -14.00 -3.36 -14.86
C ASP A 221 -14.57 -4.14 -13.66
N SER A 222 -13.69 -4.70 -12.82
CA SER A 222 -14.08 -5.44 -11.62
C SER A 222 -14.68 -4.53 -10.55
N LEU A 223 -14.07 -3.35 -10.32
CA LEU A 223 -14.56 -2.36 -9.37
C LEU A 223 -15.86 -1.71 -9.85
N ALA A 224 -16.03 -1.51 -11.16
CA ALA A 224 -17.31 -1.08 -11.73
C ALA A 224 -18.42 -2.13 -11.50
N TRP A 225 -18.15 -3.42 -11.72
CA TRP A 225 -19.11 -4.50 -11.45
C TRP A 225 -19.45 -4.66 -9.95
N LEU A 226 -18.55 -4.23 -9.06
CA LEU A 226 -18.77 -4.24 -7.61
C LEU A 226 -19.42 -2.96 -7.06
N GLU A 227 -19.82 -2.01 -7.92
CA GLU A 227 -20.30 -0.66 -7.55
C GLU A 227 -19.28 0.13 -6.69
N LEU A 228 -17.99 -0.14 -6.87
CA LEU A 228 -16.86 0.59 -6.27
C LEU A 228 -16.20 1.56 -7.26
N GLY A 229 -16.87 1.87 -8.38
CA GLY A 229 -16.39 2.80 -9.39
C GLY A 229 -16.25 4.22 -8.87
N ASP A 230 -17.20 4.69 -8.06
CA ASP A 230 -17.18 6.04 -7.50
C ASP A 230 -16.05 6.24 -6.48
N ASP A 231 -15.66 5.19 -5.75
CA ASP A 231 -14.50 5.23 -4.86
C ASP A 231 -13.20 5.54 -5.61
N LEU A 232 -13.04 5.04 -6.85
CA LEU A 232 -11.90 5.39 -7.70
C LEU A 232 -11.91 6.88 -8.08
N LEU A 233 -13.10 7.47 -8.27
CA LEU A 233 -13.26 8.89 -8.62
C LEU A 233 -12.93 9.82 -7.44
N THR A 234 -13.02 9.36 -6.20
CA THR A 234 -12.56 10.12 -5.02
C THR A 234 -11.06 10.39 -5.04
N GLY A 235 -10.28 9.49 -5.66
CA GLY A 235 -8.82 9.48 -5.60
C GLY A 235 -8.24 9.01 -4.26
N ASP A 236 -9.06 8.70 -3.24
CA ASP A 236 -8.57 8.13 -1.99
C ASP A 236 -8.33 6.63 -2.16
N THR A 237 -7.07 6.33 -2.46
CA THR A 237 -6.55 4.97 -2.54
C THR A 237 -6.80 4.14 -1.29
N ARG A 238 -6.91 4.74 -0.07
CA ARG A 238 -7.21 3.99 1.15
C ARG A 238 -8.61 3.39 1.07
N ILE A 239 -9.61 4.22 0.76
CA ILE A 239 -11.01 3.79 0.60
C ILE A 239 -11.09 2.64 -0.42
N VAL A 240 -10.45 2.78 -1.58
CA VAL A 240 -10.39 1.73 -2.61
C VAL A 240 -9.70 0.47 -2.08
N THR A 241 -8.56 0.58 -1.37
CA THR A 241 -7.86 -0.60 -0.84
C THR A 241 -8.65 -1.33 0.25
N THR A 242 -9.33 -0.62 1.16
CA THR A 242 -10.15 -1.23 2.21
C THR A 242 -11.41 -1.85 1.63
N ALA A 243 -12.09 -1.18 0.70
CA ALA A 243 -13.25 -1.75 0.01
C ALA A 243 -12.88 -3.03 -0.77
N ARG A 244 -11.71 -3.07 -1.42
CA ARG A 244 -11.17 -4.28 -2.06
C ARG A 244 -10.95 -5.42 -1.06
N THR A 245 -10.43 -5.15 0.13
CA THR A 245 -10.23 -6.19 1.17
C THR A 245 -11.53 -6.66 1.81
N ASP A 246 -12.49 -5.77 2.03
CA ASP A 246 -13.79 -6.12 2.61
C ASP A 246 -14.63 -6.94 1.61
N VAL A 247 -14.70 -6.51 0.35
CA VAL A 247 -15.45 -7.25 -0.68
C VAL A 247 -14.82 -8.61 -0.98
N LEU A 248 -13.50 -8.75 -0.86
CA LEU A 248 -12.86 -10.08 -0.90
C LEU A 248 -13.37 -10.99 0.23
N LEU A 249 -13.56 -10.47 1.45
CA LEU A 249 -14.11 -11.24 2.57
C LEU A 249 -15.56 -11.68 2.29
N ILE A 250 -16.40 -10.77 1.80
CA ILE A 250 -17.80 -11.06 1.41
C ILE A 250 -17.83 -12.12 0.29
N PHE A 251 -16.99 -11.97 -0.73
CA PHE A 251 -16.91 -12.92 -1.85
C PHE A 251 -16.47 -14.32 -1.41
N LEU A 252 -15.44 -14.39 -0.55
CA LEU A 252 -14.96 -15.66 0.04
C LEU A 252 -16.03 -16.33 0.91
N LEU A 253 -16.80 -15.55 1.66
CA LEU A 253 -17.91 -16.05 2.46
C LEU A 253 -19.01 -16.67 1.59
N CYS A 254 -19.44 -15.96 0.53
CA CYS A 254 -20.54 -16.38 -0.34
C CYS A 254 -20.17 -17.52 -1.29
N HIS A 255 -18.91 -17.60 -1.73
CA HIS A 255 -18.50 -18.49 -2.82
C HIS A 255 -17.39 -19.49 -2.44
N GLY A 256 -16.82 -19.38 -1.24
CA GLY A 256 -15.68 -20.17 -0.80
C GLY A 256 -14.43 -19.93 -1.64
N CYS A 257 -13.42 -20.79 -1.47
CA CYS A 257 -12.16 -20.75 -2.20
C CYS A 257 -11.69 -22.17 -2.52
N SER A 258 -11.14 -22.46 -3.72
CA SER A 258 -10.57 -23.80 -4.00
C SER A 258 -9.05 -23.85 -3.85
N ALA A 259 -8.38 -22.69 -3.82
CA ALA A 259 -6.99 -22.60 -3.36
C ALA A 259 -6.86 -23.10 -1.90
N THR A 260 -7.77 -22.75 -1.00
CA THR A 260 -7.79 -23.25 0.40
C THR A 260 -8.82 -24.35 0.68
N ASP A 261 -9.68 -24.66 -0.29
CA ASP A 261 -10.82 -25.59 -0.13
C ASP A 261 -11.86 -25.16 0.94
N LEU A 262 -11.93 -23.86 1.24
CA LEU A 262 -13.01 -23.20 1.99
C LEU A 262 -14.37 -23.43 1.32
N SER A 263 -15.33 -23.94 2.09
CA SER A 263 -16.74 -24.09 1.66
C SER A 263 -17.50 -22.76 1.77
N PRO A 264 -18.45 -22.45 0.86
CA PRO A 264 -19.30 -21.26 0.97
C PRO A 264 -20.28 -21.38 2.14
N LEU A 265 -20.63 -20.25 2.76
CA LEU A 265 -21.63 -20.17 3.82
C LEU A 265 -23.03 -20.50 3.24
N SER A 266 -23.66 -21.57 3.72
CA SER A 266 -24.92 -22.04 3.13
C SER A 266 -26.09 -21.09 3.46
N GLY A 267 -26.81 -20.67 2.41
CA GLY A 267 -27.89 -19.69 2.48
C GLY A 267 -27.43 -18.22 2.41
N SER A 268 -26.14 -17.94 2.15
CA SER A 268 -25.68 -16.58 1.91
C SER A 268 -25.93 -16.16 0.46
N ASP A 269 -26.33 -14.90 0.26
CA ASP A 269 -26.50 -14.28 -1.06
C ASP A 269 -25.54 -13.11 -1.22
N PHE A 270 -24.79 -13.11 -2.32
CA PHE A 270 -23.75 -12.11 -2.56
C PHE A 270 -24.34 -10.72 -2.85
N THR A 271 -25.43 -10.65 -3.62
CA THR A 271 -26.09 -9.39 -3.99
C THR A 271 -26.64 -8.70 -2.74
N ALA A 272 -27.32 -9.45 -1.88
CA ALA A 272 -27.88 -8.94 -0.63
C ALA A 272 -26.80 -8.43 0.34
N LEU A 273 -25.69 -9.18 0.49
CA LEU A 273 -24.60 -8.78 1.38
C LEU A 273 -23.79 -7.60 0.82
N MET A 274 -23.63 -7.49 -0.49
CA MET A 274 -23.05 -6.31 -1.15
C MET A 274 -23.95 -5.08 -0.99
N ALA A 275 -25.27 -5.22 -1.20
CA ALA A 275 -26.22 -4.13 -1.00
C ALA A 275 -26.23 -3.62 0.46
N ALA A 276 -26.19 -4.54 1.43
CA ALA A 276 -26.05 -4.21 2.84
C ALA A 276 -24.72 -3.47 3.13
N TYR A 277 -23.60 -3.97 2.60
CA TYR A 277 -22.28 -3.34 2.74
C TYR A 277 -22.28 -1.89 2.22
N HIS A 278 -22.81 -1.67 1.01
CA HIS A 278 -22.93 -0.33 0.42
C HIS A 278 -23.87 0.58 1.20
N SER A 279 -24.97 0.05 1.75
CA SER A 279 -25.87 0.83 2.62
C SER A 279 -25.14 1.33 3.87
N ARG A 280 -24.44 0.43 4.58
CA ARG A 280 -23.66 0.78 5.79
C ARG A 280 -22.55 1.80 5.52
N ARG A 281 -21.89 1.71 4.36
CA ARG A 281 -20.87 2.70 3.94
C ARG A 281 -21.47 4.09 3.71
N ARG A 282 -22.66 4.18 3.10
CA ARG A 282 -23.36 5.46 2.91
C ARG A 282 -23.88 6.04 4.23
N GLU A 283 -24.43 5.22 5.12
CA GLU A 283 -24.83 5.61 6.48
C GLU A 283 -23.64 6.23 7.25
N ALA A 284 -22.51 5.52 7.32
CA ALA A 284 -21.32 6.00 8.02
C ALA A 284 -20.77 7.32 7.44
N ALA A 285 -20.80 7.48 6.11
CA ALA A 285 -20.38 8.70 5.44
C ALA A 285 -21.32 9.90 5.70
N ALA A 286 -22.63 9.65 5.84
CA ALA A 286 -23.63 10.68 6.12
C ALA A 286 -23.56 11.20 7.56
N ASP A 287 -23.30 10.32 8.53
CA ASP A 287 -23.21 10.65 9.96
C ASP A 287 -21.88 11.33 10.35
N GLY A 288 -20.93 11.49 9.42
CA GLY A 288 -19.57 11.96 9.71
C GLY A 288 -18.77 10.97 10.57
N ALA A 289 -19.21 9.71 10.61
CA ALA A 289 -18.61 8.64 11.39
C ALA A 289 -17.31 8.13 10.71
N PRO A 290 -16.43 7.40 11.45
CA PRO A 290 -15.35 6.65 10.79
C PRO A 290 -15.94 5.70 9.73
N ALA A 291 -15.24 5.60 8.59
CA ALA A 291 -15.70 4.79 7.47
C ALA A 291 -16.05 3.36 7.90
N PHE A 292 -17.16 2.82 7.38
CA PHE A 292 -17.56 1.45 7.65
C PHE A 292 -16.58 0.47 6.98
N GLN A 293 -15.95 -0.39 7.79
CA GLN A 293 -14.90 -1.33 7.38
C GLN A 293 -15.13 -2.67 8.06
N LEU A 294 -14.94 -3.79 7.34
CA LEU A 294 -15.00 -5.13 7.93
C LEU A 294 -13.64 -5.55 8.49
N ILE A 295 -12.54 -5.11 7.88
CA ILE A 295 -11.18 -5.47 8.30
C ILE A 295 -10.37 -4.20 8.58
N HIS A 296 -9.89 -4.09 9.83
CA HIS A 296 -8.98 -3.03 10.27
C HIS A 296 -7.53 -3.51 10.21
N GLU A 297 -6.61 -2.68 9.70
CA GLU A 297 -5.18 -2.91 9.83
C GLU A 297 -4.64 -2.18 11.08
N GLN A 298 -4.04 -2.93 12.01
CA GLN A 298 -3.47 -2.38 13.24
C GLN A 298 -2.11 -1.71 12.97
N PRO A 299 -1.61 -0.83 13.87
CA PRO A 299 -0.30 -0.19 13.72
C PRO A 299 0.90 -1.15 13.60
N GLY A 300 0.75 -2.40 14.06
CA GLY A 300 1.72 -3.48 13.87
C GLY A 300 1.46 -4.36 12.64
N GLY A 301 0.63 -3.92 11.69
CA GLY A 301 0.29 -4.64 10.47
C GLY A 301 -0.75 -5.76 10.60
N ALA A 302 -1.03 -6.23 11.82
CA ALA A 302 -2.02 -7.27 12.04
C ALA A 302 -3.40 -6.84 11.52
N LEU A 303 -3.98 -7.62 10.59
CA LEU A 303 -5.38 -7.48 10.23
C LEU A 303 -6.25 -7.98 11.39
N VAL A 304 -7.34 -7.26 11.67
CA VAL A 304 -8.32 -7.57 12.70
C VAL A 304 -9.71 -7.46 12.10
N LEU A 305 -10.54 -8.48 12.33
CA LEU A 305 -11.93 -8.49 11.89
C LEU A 305 -12.79 -7.64 12.83
N ASP A 306 -13.55 -6.71 12.26
CA ASP A 306 -14.64 -6.04 12.94
C ASP A 306 -15.87 -6.97 12.98
N LEU A 307 -16.01 -7.73 14.07
CA LEU A 307 -17.19 -8.56 14.29
C LEU A 307 -18.50 -7.77 14.26
N ARG A 308 -18.48 -6.49 14.65
CA ARG A 308 -19.69 -5.66 14.72
C ARG A 308 -20.10 -5.29 13.31
N ALA A 309 -19.19 -4.75 12.52
CA ALA A 309 -19.43 -4.46 11.11
C ALA A 309 -19.86 -5.71 10.33
N LEU A 310 -19.17 -6.85 10.53
CA LEU A 310 -19.56 -8.13 9.91
C LEU A 310 -20.97 -8.58 10.32
N SER A 311 -21.34 -8.47 11.60
CA SER A 311 -22.69 -8.84 12.07
C SER A 311 -23.79 -7.97 11.46
N LEU A 312 -23.51 -6.68 11.22
CA LEU A 312 -24.47 -5.71 10.67
C LEU A 312 -24.80 -5.95 9.19
N LEU A 313 -24.10 -6.85 8.51
CA LEU A 313 -24.46 -7.33 7.17
C LEU A 313 -25.58 -8.38 7.18
N PHE A 314 -25.84 -9.03 8.33
CA PHE A 314 -26.86 -10.09 8.47
C PHE A 314 -28.10 -9.64 9.27
N VAL A 315 -28.18 -8.36 9.63
CA VAL A 315 -29.25 -7.77 10.46
C VAL A 315 -30.15 -6.93 9.55
N ASP A 316 -31.45 -7.19 9.63
CA ASP A 316 -32.51 -6.42 8.96
C ASP A 316 -32.45 -4.94 9.38
N GLU A 317 -32.64 -4.01 8.45
CA GLU A 317 -32.45 -2.56 8.68
C GLU A 317 -33.21 -2.04 9.90
N LYS A 318 -34.41 -2.57 10.17
CA LYS A 318 -35.24 -2.21 11.33
C LYS A 318 -34.59 -2.53 12.68
N ASP A 319 -33.73 -3.55 12.74
CA ASP A 319 -33.12 -4.08 13.96
C ASP A 319 -31.69 -3.53 14.19
N VAL A 320 -31.13 -2.81 13.21
CA VAL A 320 -29.78 -2.22 13.25
C VAL A 320 -29.60 -1.26 14.43
N ALA A 321 -30.56 -0.36 14.64
CA ALA A 321 -30.50 0.61 15.72
C ALA A 321 -30.50 -0.06 17.10
N VAL A 322 -31.12 -1.24 17.23
CA VAL A 322 -31.16 -2.06 18.44
C VAL A 322 -29.78 -2.70 18.68
N VAL A 323 -29.19 -3.32 17.65
CA VAL A 323 -27.83 -3.89 17.69
C VAL A 323 -26.79 -2.82 18.04
N ILE A 324 -26.91 -1.62 17.46
CA ILE A 324 -25.97 -0.52 17.68
C ILE A 324 -26.01 0.03 19.11
N LYS A 325 -27.21 0.12 19.71
CA LYS A 325 -27.41 0.72 21.05
C LYS A 325 -27.24 -0.27 22.19
N SER A 326 -27.59 -1.55 22.01
CA SER A 326 -27.36 -2.59 23.01
C SER A 326 -27.32 -3.99 22.36
N PRO A 327 -26.12 -4.58 22.13
CA PRO A 327 -26.02 -5.94 21.58
C PRO A 327 -26.64 -7.02 22.49
N ALA A 328 -26.90 -6.70 23.77
CA ALA A 328 -27.62 -7.55 24.71
C ALA A 328 -29.16 -7.52 24.52
N SER A 329 -29.72 -6.50 23.86
CA SER A 329 -31.17 -6.27 23.78
C SER A 329 -31.92 -7.04 22.70
N LEU A 330 -31.20 -7.65 21.73
CA LEU A 330 -31.82 -8.58 20.78
C LEU A 330 -32.35 -9.82 21.50
N VAL A 331 -33.67 -9.89 21.67
CA VAL A 331 -34.39 -11.12 21.99
C VAL A 331 -34.25 -12.05 20.79
N THR A 332 -33.58 -13.19 20.97
CA THR A 332 -33.72 -14.30 20.01
C THR A 332 -35.19 -14.70 20.00
N PRO A 333 -35.88 -14.70 18.85
CA PRO A 333 -37.27 -15.14 18.82
C PRO A 333 -37.31 -16.56 19.39
N ALA A 334 -38.14 -16.72 20.43
CA ALA A 334 -38.52 -18.05 20.87
C ALA A 334 -39.21 -18.75 19.70
N LYS A 335 -39.21 -20.08 19.76
CA LYS A 335 -39.79 -20.96 18.74
C LYS A 335 -41.32 -20.80 18.73
N GLU A 336 -41.83 -19.72 18.15
CA GLU A 336 -43.25 -19.45 18.06
C GLU A 336 -43.91 -20.17 16.89
N GLU A 337 -45.13 -20.60 17.16
CA GLU A 337 -45.92 -21.49 16.33
C GLU A 337 -46.51 -20.73 15.13
N THR A 338 -46.80 -21.47 14.06
CA THR A 338 -47.53 -20.94 12.90
C THR A 338 -48.86 -20.30 13.31
N PRO A 339 -49.24 -19.20 12.64
CA PRO A 339 -50.57 -19.24 12.02
C PRO A 339 -50.63 -18.71 10.58
N HIS A 340 -51.59 -19.28 9.84
CA HIS A 340 -52.12 -18.90 8.52
C HIS A 340 -51.26 -19.10 7.27
N ALA A 341 -51.60 -20.17 6.55
CA ALA A 341 -51.21 -20.45 5.18
C ALA A 341 -52.19 -19.86 4.15
N ALA A 342 -51.66 -19.43 2.99
CA ALA A 342 -52.31 -19.46 1.67
C ALA A 342 -51.20 -19.37 0.58
N PRO A 343 -51.40 -19.89 -0.64
CA PRO A 343 -50.47 -20.90 -1.14
C PRO A 343 -49.66 -20.52 -2.39
N LEU A 344 -48.46 -21.10 -2.52
CA LEU A 344 -47.82 -21.35 -3.82
C LEU A 344 -47.59 -22.85 -4.01
N GLN A 345 -47.84 -23.32 -5.24
CA GLN A 345 -48.20 -24.70 -5.54
C GLN A 345 -47.02 -25.67 -5.49
N ALA A 346 -47.28 -26.86 -4.94
CA ALA A 346 -46.32 -27.96 -4.94
C ALA A 346 -46.21 -28.63 -6.32
N LEU A 347 -44.98 -28.77 -6.83
CA LEU A 347 -44.67 -29.78 -7.83
C LEU A 347 -44.22 -31.06 -7.10
N SER A 348 -45.14 -32.02 -7.06
CA SER A 348 -44.98 -33.29 -6.35
C SER A 348 -44.01 -34.24 -7.04
N MET A 349 -43.09 -34.83 -6.27
CA MET A 349 -42.37 -36.06 -6.62
C MET A 349 -42.57 -37.06 -5.49
N ARG A 350 -43.09 -38.25 -5.84
CA ARG A 350 -43.55 -39.28 -4.90
C ARG A 350 -42.41 -39.88 -4.08
N THR A 351 -42.64 -40.01 -2.77
CA THR A 351 -41.94 -40.94 -1.88
C THR A 351 -42.38 -42.38 -2.13
N PRO A 352 -41.46 -43.36 -2.16
CA PRO A 352 -41.75 -44.75 -1.82
C PRO A 352 -41.71 -44.96 -0.29
N ASP A 353 -42.33 -46.05 0.15
CA ASP A 353 -42.80 -46.21 1.53
C ASP A 353 -41.76 -46.53 2.60
N SER A 354 -42.22 -46.35 3.83
CA SER A 354 -41.63 -46.63 5.14
C SER A 354 -40.69 -47.84 5.22
N LEU A 355 -39.52 -47.62 5.83
CA LEU A 355 -38.95 -48.56 6.79
C LEU A 355 -38.47 -47.77 8.02
N SER A 356 -39.08 -48.06 9.17
CA SER A 356 -38.80 -47.42 10.45
C SER A 356 -37.47 -47.87 11.03
N CYS A 357 -36.57 -46.92 11.34
CA CYS A 357 -35.50 -47.14 12.30
C CYS A 357 -35.32 -45.89 13.17
N SER A 358 -35.69 -46.01 14.44
CA SER A 358 -35.59 -44.96 15.45
C SER A 358 -34.14 -44.73 15.83
N SER A 359 -33.59 -43.59 15.43
CA SER A 359 -32.50 -42.93 16.17
C SER A 359 -32.81 -41.45 16.24
N GLU A 360 -33.16 -40.99 17.45
CA GLU A 360 -33.27 -39.56 17.72
C GLU A 360 -31.89 -38.94 17.53
N LYS A 361 -31.73 -38.10 16.50
CA LYS A 361 -30.55 -37.26 16.38
C LYS A 361 -30.58 -36.23 17.50
N GLN A 362 -29.88 -36.54 18.59
CA GLN A 362 -29.54 -35.55 19.62
C GLN A 362 -28.97 -34.31 18.94
N ILE A 363 -29.55 -33.16 19.26
CA ILE A 363 -29.03 -31.86 18.85
C ILE A 363 -27.62 -31.74 19.46
N PRO A 364 -26.58 -31.43 18.68
CA PRO A 364 -25.23 -31.30 19.22
C PRO A 364 -25.19 -30.19 20.28
N ASP A 365 -24.46 -30.45 21.36
CA ASP A 365 -24.22 -29.50 22.45
C ASP A 365 -23.85 -28.10 21.88
N PRO A 366 -24.47 -27.00 22.36
CA PRO A 366 -24.11 -25.64 21.92
C PRO A 366 -22.59 -25.36 21.95
N SER A 367 -21.83 -25.98 22.87
CA SER A 367 -20.36 -25.89 22.90
C SER A 367 -19.69 -26.41 21.62
N THR A 368 -20.23 -27.49 21.04
CA THR A 368 -19.72 -28.13 19.84
C THR A 368 -20.07 -27.29 18.61
N LEU A 369 -21.26 -26.69 18.57
CA LEU A 369 -21.68 -25.85 17.46
C LEU A 369 -20.79 -24.60 17.33
N ASP A 370 -20.45 -23.95 18.46
CA ASP A 370 -19.57 -22.77 18.46
C ASP A 370 -18.14 -23.08 18.01
N LEU A 371 -17.63 -24.28 18.32
CA LEU A 371 -16.33 -24.75 17.84
C LEU A 371 -16.30 -24.92 16.31
N LEU A 372 -17.38 -25.40 15.70
CA LEU A 372 -17.49 -25.50 14.23
C LEU A 372 -17.53 -24.10 13.58
N HIS A 373 -18.30 -23.16 14.14
CA HIS A 373 -18.40 -21.80 13.64
C HIS A 373 -17.08 -21.02 13.77
N SER A 374 -16.39 -21.11 14.92
CA SER A 374 -15.07 -20.52 15.12
C SER A 374 -14.00 -21.14 14.21
N SER A 375 -14.07 -22.47 14.00
CA SER A 375 -13.21 -23.15 13.03
C SER A 375 -13.47 -22.69 11.58
N TYR A 376 -14.71 -22.38 11.22
CA TYR A 376 -15.06 -21.83 9.92
C TYR A 376 -14.53 -20.41 9.74
N LEU A 377 -14.76 -19.55 10.74
CA LEU A 377 -14.28 -18.16 10.76
C LEU A 377 -12.76 -18.09 10.60
N ASN A 378 -12.01 -18.90 11.36
CA ASN A 378 -10.55 -18.96 11.23
C ASN A 378 -10.11 -19.41 9.82
N HIS A 379 -10.80 -20.36 9.19
CA HIS A 379 -10.44 -20.79 7.84
C HIS A 379 -10.81 -19.74 6.77
N LEU A 380 -11.90 -18.99 6.96
CA LEU A 380 -12.26 -17.83 6.13
C LEU A 380 -11.17 -16.74 6.19
N LEU A 381 -10.74 -16.36 7.40
CA LEU A 381 -9.68 -15.37 7.61
C LEU A 381 -8.32 -15.84 7.04
N ASN A 382 -7.95 -17.11 7.25
CA ASN A 382 -6.72 -17.66 6.64
C ASN A 382 -6.80 -17.69 5.10
N SER A 383 -7.99 -17.89 4.52
CA SER A 383 -8.21 -17.83 3.07
C SER A 383 -8.07 -16.41 2.53
N HIS A 384 -8.57 -15.43 3.26
CA HIS A 384 -8.39 -14.00 2.95
C HIS A 384 -6.91 -13.61 3.02
N HIS A 385 -6.22 -14.03 4.09
CA HIS A 385 -4.78 -13.79 4.30
C HIS A 385 -3.92 -14.30 3.13
N LEU A 386 -4.27 -15.45 2.55
CA LEU A 386 -3.52 -16.04 1.44
C LEU A 386 -3.46 -15.13 0.21
N PHE A 387 -4.60 -14.62 -0.24
CA PHE A 387 -4.67 -13.69 -1.38
C PHE A 387 -4.02 -12.35 -1.07
N CYS A 388 -4.10 -11.93 0.18
CA CYS A 388 -3.67 -10.64 0.68
C CYS A 388 -2.15 -10.54 0.93
N GLN A 389 -1.54 -11.54 1.58
CA GLN A 389 -0.16 -11.54 2.05
C GLN A 389 0.74 -12.58 1.38
N GLY A 390 0.18 -13.56 0.64
CA GLY A 390 0.99 -14.63 0.03
C GLY A 390 1.48 -15.67 1.05
N GLU A 391 0.71 -15.88 2.11
CA GLU A 391 1.03 -16.75 3.24
C GLU A 391 -0.04 -17.82 3.46
N ILE A 392 0.35 -18.95 4.05
CA ILE A 392 -0.56 -20.03 4.44
C ILE A 392 -0.46 -20.19 5.94
N LEU A 393 -1.55 -19.83 6.63
CA LEU A 393 -1.66 -19.92 8.08
C LEU A 393 -2.34 -21.22 8.50
N GLY A 394 -1.87 -21.82 9.59
CA GLY A 394 -2.50 -23.02 10.16
C GLY A 394 -2.27 -24.29 9.33
N ARG A 395 -1.19 -24.34 8.53
CA ARG A 395 -0.87 -25.41 7.56
C ARG A 395 -0.96 -26.84 8.10
N SER A 396 -0.72 -27.03 9.40
CA SER A 396 -0.67 -28.34 10.07
C SER A 396 -1.98 -28.78 10.73
N ARG A 397 -3.11 -28.06 10.57
CA ARG A 397 -4.40 -28.41 11.18
C ARG A 397 -5.51 -28.64 10.15
N VAL A 398 -6.44 -29.54 10.45
CA VAL A 398 -7.70 -29.70 9.70
C VAL A 398 -8.78 -28.90 10.43
N PRO A 399 -9.53 -28.01 9.75
CA PRO A 399 -10.66 -27.31 10.37
C PRO A 399 -11.75 -28.28 10.82
N ALA A 400 -12.21 -28.17 12.08
CA ALA A 400 -13.22 -29.05 12.65
C ALA A 400 -14.54 -29.08 11.84
N TYR A 401 -14.94 -27.94 11.26
CA TYR A 401 -16.11 -27.90 10.38
C TYR A 401 -15.91 -28.71 9.09
N MET A 402 -14.68 -28.77 8.56
CA MET A 402 -14.37 -29.53 7.35
C MET A 402 -14.41 -31.03 7.63
N GLU A 403 -13.94 -31.47 8.81
CA GLU A 403 -14.15 -32.85 9.25
C GLU A 403 -15.64 -33.18 9.40
N ALA A 404 -16.43 -32.26 9.95
CA ALA A 404 -17.88 -32.43 10.07
C ALA A 404 -18.55 -32.51 8.68
N GLU A 405 -18.19 -31.65 7.73
CA GLU A 405 -18.67 -31.71 6.33
C GLU A 405 -18.34 -33.04 5.66
N VAL A 406 -17.11 -33.55 5.82
CA VAL A 406 -16.69 -34.87 5.28
C VAL A 406 -17.48 -36.00 5.93
N LYS A 407 -17.63 -35.99 7.26
CA LYS A 407 -18.44 -36.98 8.00
C LYS A 407 -19.91 -36.95 7.55
N LEU A 408 -20.48 -35.77 7.33
CA LEU A 408 -21.87 -35.60 6.86
C LEU A 408 -22.05 -36.09 5.41
N GLY A 409 -21.10 -35.75 4.52
CA GLY A 409 -21.13 -36.15 3.11
C GLY A 409 -21.07 -37.66 2.87
N ASN A 410 -20.43 -38.40 3.78
CA ASN A 410 -20.37 -39.87 3.74
C ASN A 410 -21.68 -40.57 4.14
N ILE A 411 -22.69 -39.84 4.63
CA ILE A 411 -23.97 -40.39 5.11
C ILE A 411 -25.09 -40.30 4.05
N GLY A 412 -24.89 -39.57 2.95
CA GLY A 412 -25.92 -39.29 1.94
C GLY A 412 -25.93 -40.24 0.72
N PRO A 413 -27.00 -41.04 0.51
CA PRO A 413 -27.12 -41.89 -0.68
C PRO A 413 -27.77 -41.14 -1.86
N SER A 414 -27.02 -40.34 -2.61
CA SER A 414 -27.23 -40.15 -4.07
C SER A 414 -26.17 -39.24 -4.71
N GLY A 415 -25.76 -39.59 -5.93
CA GLY A 415 -24.74 -38.86 -6.71
C GLY A 415 -25.21 -37.54 -7.36
N ALA A 416 -26.00 -36.73 -6.65
CA ALA A 416 -26.47 -35.43 -7.16
C ALA A 416 -25.35 -34.37 -7.07
N ALA A 417 -24.60 -34.21 -8.15
CA ALA A 417 -23.50 -33.25 -8.23
C ALA A 417 -24.00 -31.78 -8.28
N GLY A 418 -24.09 -31.11 -7.12
CA GLY A 418 -24.38 -29.67 -7.07
C GLY A 418 -24.32 -29.07 -5.66
N ALA A 419 -25.13 -29.57 -4.73
CA ALA A 419 -25.22 -29.03 -3.37
C ALA A 419 -24.24 -29.73 -2.43
N ARG A 420 -23.13 -29.05 -2.08
CA ARG A 420 -22.37 -29.41 -0.87
C ARG A 420 -23.21 -28.98 0.34
N ALA A 421 -23.59 -29.92 1.18
CA ALA A 421 -24.18 -29.59 2.48
C ALA A 421 -23.06 -29.00 3.36
N SER A 422 -23.00 -27.67 3.51
CA SER A 422 -22.17 -27.09 4.56
C SER A 422 -22.83 -27.32 5.91
N VAL A 423 -22.00 -27.57 6.92
CA VAL A 423 -22.45 -27.68 8.32
C VAL A 423 -22.74 -26.28 8.91
N ILE A 424 -22.32 -25.21 8.22
CA ILE A 424 -22.53 -23.81 8.64
C ILE A 424 -23.60 -23.16 7.74
N VAL A 425 -24.68 -22.69 8.36
CA VAL A 425 -25.81 -22.00 7.71
C VAL A 425 -25.96 -20.57 8.24
N VAL A 426 -26.42 -19.64 7.39
CA VAL A 426 -26.54 -18.20 7.73
C VAL A 426 -27.30 -17.92 9.03
N SER A 427 -28.38 -18.66 9.31
CA SER A 427 -29.20 -18.47 10.52
C SER A 427 -28.42 -18.72 11.82
N ASP A 428 -27.54 -19.72 11.81
CA ASP A 428 -26.75 -20.10 12.99
C ASP A 428 -25.46 -19.29 13.06
N TRP A 429 -24.87 -18.97 11.90
CA TRP A 429 -23.76 -18.04 11.75
C TRP A 429 -24.06 -16.66 12.34
N SER A 430 -25.21 -16.09 12.01
CA SER A 430 -25.64 -14.77 12.51
C SER A 430 -25.80 -14.79 14.04
N ARG A 431 -26.37 -15.87 14.58
CA ARG A 431 -26.51 -16.08 16.04
C ARG A 431 -25.17 -16.28 16.74
N TYR A 432 -24.20 -16.94 16.08
CA TYR A 432 -22.83 -17.08 16.55
C TYR A 432 -22.11 -15.73 16.62
N LEU A 433 -22.16 -14.91 15.56
CA LEU A 433 -21.54 -13.56 15.56
C LEU A 433 -22.09 -12.68 16.69
N LEU A 434 -23.41 -12.67 16.89
CA LEU A 434 -24.05 -11.94 17.99
C LEU A 434 -23.61 -12.44 19.39
N ARG A 435 -23.36 -13.75 19.55
CA ARG A 435 -22.80 -14.30 20.80
C ARG A 435 -21.36 -13.87 21.01
N CYS A 436 -20.52 -13.90 19.97
CA CYS A 436 -19.14 -13.39 20.05
C CYS A 436 -19.06 -11.90 20.40
N LEU A 437 -19.99 -11.08 19.91
CA LEU A 437 -20.10 -9.68 20.30
C LEU A 437 -20.48 -9.51 21.77
N ARG A 438 -21.44 -10.29 22.27
CA ARG A 438 -21.83 -10.28 23.70
C ARG A 438 -20.71 -10.73 24.63
N SER A 439 -19.84 -11.64 24.19
CA SER A 439 -18.67 -12.09 24.95
C SER A 439 -17.43 -11.19 24.79
N GLY A 440 -17.52 -10.10 24.00
CA GLY A 440 -16.39 -9.21 23.73
C GLY A 440 -15.23 -9.87 22.98
N ALA A 441 -15.49 -10.95 22.24
CA ALA A 441 -14.46 -11.69 21.51
C ALA A 441 -13.80 -10.81 20.42
N ARG A 442 -12.50 -11.01 20.22
CA ARG A 442 -11.72 -10.34 19.16
C ARG A 442 -11.08 -11.40 18.27
N TYR A 443 -11.18 -11.22 16.95
CA TYR A 443 -10.54 -12.11 15.98
C TYR A 443 -9.48 -11.34 15.20
N ALA A 444 -8.22 -11.59 15.56
CA ALA A 444 -7.08 -11.25 14.73
C ALA A 444 -6.79 -12.39 13.76
N PHE A 445 -6.17 -12.06 12.64
CA PHE A 445 -5.69 -13.07 11.70
C PHE A 445 -4.57 -13.87 12.37
N ALA A 446 -4.61 -15.21 12.24
CA ALA A 446 -3.76 -16.09 13.04
C ALA A 446 -2.27 -15.91 12.72
N SER A 447 -1.40 -16.15 13.71
CA SER A 447 -0.03 -16.55 13.44
C SER A 447 0.08 -18.08 13.53
N ASP A 448 1.13 -18.68 12.96
CA ASP A 448 1.39 -20.12 13.11
C ASP A 448 1.64 -20.54 14.58
N ALA A 449 1.84 -19.59 15.51
CA ALA A 449 1.92 -19.83 16.95
C ALA A 449 0.54 -20.06 17.62
N GLY A 450 -0.57 -19.85 16.89
CA GLY A 450 -1.93 -20.06 17.37
C GLY A 450 -2.66 -18.78 17.77
N VAL A 451 -3.99 -18.88 17.87
CA VAL A 451 -4.87 -17.81 18.37
C VAL A 451 -5.08 -18.00 19.86
N GLU A 452 -4.65 -17.04 20.68
CA GLU A 452 -5.21 -16.87 22.02
C GLU A 452 -6.58 -16.18 21.92
N LEU A 453 -7.61 -16.85 22.41
CA LEU A 453 -8.94 -16.26 22.57
C LEU A 453 -8.90 -15.34 23.81
N SER A 454 -8.55 -14.07 23.64
CA SER A 454 -8.41 -13.11 24.76
C SER A 454 -9.77 -12.69 25.33
N ASN A 455 -10.35 -13.56 26.16
CA ASN A 455 -11.56 -13.26 26.92
C ASN A 455 -11.26 -12.19 27.99
N SER A 456 -11.67 -10.96 27.72
CA SER A 456 -11.54 -9.82 28.63
C SER A 456 -12.53 -9.91 29.81
N THR A 457 -12.23 -10.77 30.78
CA THR A 457 -12.91 -10.77 32.09
C THR A 457 -11.91 -10.52 33.22
N SER A 458 -11.55 -9.25 33.45
CA SER A 458 -10.86 -8.82 34.68
C SER A 458 -11.81 -8.03 35.59
N LYS A 459 -12.21 -8.64 36.70
CA LYS A 459 -12.56 -7.88 37.90
C LYS A 459 -11.26 -7.58 38.64
N SER A 460 -11.07 -6.34 39.06
CA SER A 460 -9.89 -5.86 39.77
C SER A 460 -9.75 -6.49 41.16
N ALA A 461 -8.56 -7.01 41.47
CA ALA A 461 -8.03 -7.12 42.83
C ALA A 461 -6.49 -6.96 42.75
N PRO A 462 -5.84 -6.23 43.68
CA PRO A 462 -4.40 -5.93 43.59
C PRO A 462 -3.55 -7.03 44.23
N SER A 463 -2.39 -7.31 43.64
CA SER A 463 -1.29 -8.01 44.33
C SER A 463 0.08 -7.47 43.89
N THR A 464 1.01 -7.47 44.84
CA THR A 464 2.31 -6.80 44.81
C THR A 464 3.39 -7.53 44.01
N PRO A 465 4.44 -6.84 43.52
CA PRO A 465 5.50 -7.44 42.72
C PRO A 465 6.63 -8.04 43.57
N VAL A 466 7.21 -9.15 43.12
CA VAL A 466 8.51 -9.69 43.61
C VAL A 466 9.33 -10.24 42.41
N ALA A 467 10.65 -10.05 42.45
CA ALA A 467 11.67 -10.46 41.47
C ALA A 467 11.70 -11.99 41.21
N GLY A 468 12.36 -12.58 40.20
CA GLY A 468 13.29 -12.17 39.13
C GLY A 468 13.34 -13.36 38.12
N VAL A 469 14.33 -13.64 37.27
CA VAL A 469 15.75 -13.26 37.16
C VAL A 469 16.18 -13.33 35.67
N SER A 470 17.14 -12.46 35.30
CA SER A 470 17.86 -12.23 34.02
C SER A 470 18.01 -13.30 32.93
N VAL A 471 18.06 -12.81 31.68
CA VAL A 471 18.87 -13.34 30.55
C VAL A 471 19.95 -12.29 30.20
N PRO A 472 21.21 -12.65 29.91
CA PRO A 472 22.30 -11.67 29.77
C PRO A 472 22.45 -11.07 28.36
N SER A 473 22.97 -9.84 28.31
CA SER A 473 23.42 -9.14 27.10
C SER A 473 24.95 -9.00 27.08
N PRO A 474 25.63 -9.01 25.92
CA PRO A 474 27.03 -8.62 25.80
C PRO A 474 27.19 -7.17 25.31
N THR A 475 28.03 -6.38 25.99
CA THR A 475 28.56 -5.09 25.54
C THR A 475 30.09 -5.18 25.33
N GLY A 476 30.65 -4.37 24.42
CA GLY A 476 32.02 -4.53 23.89
C GLY A 476 33.06 -3.46 24.27
N ALA A 477 33.87 -3.02 23.28
CA ALA A 477 35.14 -2.23 23.33
C ALA A 477 36.42 -3.11 23.56
N SER A 478 37.67 -2.84 23.11
CA SER A 478 38.35 -1.86 22.20
C SER A 478 39.87 -2.21 22.14
N SER A 479 40.77 -1.85 21.18
CA SER A 479 40.73 -1.30 19.80
C SER A 479 42.15 -1.16 19.19
N GLU A 480 42.35 -1.45 17.88
CA GLU A 480 43.50 -1.06 16.98
C GLU A 480 44.97 -1.49 17.30
N PRO A 481 45.96 -1.33 16.36
CA PRO A 481 46.02 -1.79 14.95
C PRO A 481 47.39 -2.42 14.51
N ALA A 482 47.46 -3.12 13.36
CA ALA A 482 48.56 -3.07 12.34
C ALA A 482 48.62 -4.24 11.30
N ASN A 483 48.64 -3.85 10.00
CA ASN A 483 49.30 -4.42 8.80
C ASN A 483 49.44 -5.94 8.46
N ALA A 484 49.04 -6.24 7.21
CA ALA A 484 49.58 -7.23 6.23
C ALA A 484 49.48 -8.74 6.57
N ASP A 485 49.38 -9.69 5.62
CA ASP A 485 49.38 -9.67 4.14
C ASP A 485 48.58 -10.89 3.58
N ARG A 486 48.35 -10.90 2.25
CA ARG A 486 48.04 -12.05 1.35
C ARG A 486 47.69 -13.45 1.89
N ALA A 487 46.59 -14.01 1.36
CA ALA A 487 46.55 -15.19 0.46
C ALA A 487 45.36 -16.15 0.68
N SER A 488 44.96 -16.80 -0.41
CA SER A 488 43.89 -17.80 -0.53
C SER A 488 44.29 -19.21 -0.07
N ALA A 489 43.35 -19.96 0.53
CA ALA A 489 43.38 -21.43 0.47
C ALA A 489 41.98 -22.06 0.57
N SER A 490 41.71 -23.00 -0.34
CA SER A 490 40.60 -23.97 -0.26
C SER A 490 40.90 -25.06 0.77
N ILE A 491 39.89 -25.60 1.46
CA ILE A 491 40.03 -26.76 2.34
C ILE A 491 39.11 -27.91 1.88
N SER A 492 39.73 -29.07 1.67
CA SER A 492 39.10 -30.34 1.32
C SER A 492 38.73 -31.15 2.58
N VAL A 493 37.70 -31.99 2.47
CA VAL A 493 37.21 -32.87 3.55
C VAL A 493 37.73 -34.30 3.33
N PRO A 494 38.29 -34.98 4.35
CA PRO A 494 38.65 -36.39 4.27
C PRO A 494 37.51 -37.33 4.71
N MET A 495 37.36 -38.46 4.02
CA MET A 495 36.59 -39.62 4.49
C MET A 495 37.31 -40.34 5.64
N ILE A 496 36.55 -40.94 6.56
CA ILE A 496 37.03 -42.04 7.42
C ILE A 496 36.08 -43.24 7.27
N VAL A 497 36.67 -44.43 7.24
CA VAL A 497 36.06 -45.72 6.93
C VAL A 497 35.48 -46.36 8.20
N ALA A 498 34.42 -47.15 8.05
CA ALA A 498 33.79 -47.90 9.14
C ALA A 498 34.62 -49.13 9.56
N ASP A 499 34.43 -49.58 10.80
CA ASP A 499 34.85 -50.92 11.22
C ASP A 499 33.73 -51.58 12.05
N ALA A 500 33.64 -52.91 12.00
CA ALA A 500 32.49 -53.68 12.47
C ALA A 500 32.90 -54.79 13.45
N GLY A 501 32.24 -54.85 14.61
CA GLY A 501 32.42 -55.89 15.61
C GLY A 501 31.07 -56.38 16.15
N ALA A 502 30.81 -57.67 16.08
CA ALA A 502 29.54 -58.29 16.47
C ALA A 502 29.66 -59.04 17.81
N ALA A 503 28.63 -58.93 18.67
CA ALA A 503 28.33 -59.90 19.72
C ALA A 503 26.85 -59.80 20.13
N SER A 504 26.25 -60.94 20.44
CA SER A 504 24.81 -61.09 20.77
C SER A 504 24.52 -60.96 22.26
N SER A 505 23.37 -60.39 22.61
CA SER A 505 22.54 -60.92 23.72
C SER A 505 21.09 -60.46 23.62
N SER A 506 20.19 -61.31 24.11
CA SER A 506 18.74 -61.09 24.08
C SER A 506 18.27 -60.37 25.35
N ALA A 507 17.79 -59.13 25.21
CA ALA A 507 16.87 -58.52 26.15
C ALA A 507 16.09 -57.41 25.42
N ALA A 508 14.77 -57.38 25.56
CA ALA A 508 13.97 -56.22 25.17
C ALA A 508 14.03 -55.17 26.30
N PRO A 509 14.51 -53.93 26.05
CA PRO A 509 14.39 -52.85 27.02
C PRO A 509 13.13 -52.03 26.76
N ALA A 510 12.59 -51.47 27.84
CA ALA A 510 11.38 -50.65 27.82
C ALA A 510 11.55 -49.33 27.03
N ALA A 511 10.42 -48.70 26.74
CA ALA A 511 10.36 -47.41 26.06
C ALA A 511 11.10 -46.30 26.84
N SER A 512 12.27 -45.88 26.32
CA SER A 512 12.82 -44.55 26.53
C SER A 512 12.92 -43.85 25.18
N GLY A 513 11.89 -43.05 24.89
CA GLY A 513 11.72 -42.38 23.60
C GLY A 513 12.69 -41.22 23.38
N ALA A 514 13.97 -41.50 23.20
CA ALA A 514 14.91 -40.56 22.61
C ALA A 514 14.56 -40.40 21.12
N THR A 515 13.74 -39.40 20.80
CA THR A 515 13.43 -39.02 19.41
C THR A 515 14.74 -38.65 18.70
N ALA A 516 15.20 -39.53 17.81
CA ALA A 516 16.37 -39.26 16.98
C ALA A 516 16.15 -37.94 16.21
N TYR A 517 16.92 -36.92 16.56
CA TYR A 517 16.79 -35.59 16.00
C TYR A 517 17.32 -35.58 14.57
N TYR A 518 16.41 -35.73 13.60
CA TYR A 518 16.73 -35.55 12.18
C TYR A 518 16.57 -34.06 11.85
N PRO A 519 17.67 -33.30 11.63
CA PRO A 519 17.62 -31.84 11.50
C PRO A 519 16.84 -31.33 10.27
N PHE A 520 16.43 -32.23 9.37
CA PHE A 520 15.65 -31.93 8.16
C PHE A 520 14.12 -32.13 8.31
N TRP A 521 13.65 -32.82 9.36
CA TRP A 521 12.22 -33.15 9.52
C TRP A 521 11.69 -32.69 10.88
N SER A 522 10.82 -31.67 10.84
CA SER A 522 10.09 -31.14 11.99
C SER A 522 8.57 -31.17 11.74
N ALA A 523 7.78 -31.20 12.82
CA ALA A 523 6.32 -31.13 12.75
C ALA A 523 5.79 -29.75 12.28
N VAL A 524 6.62 -28.71 12.33
CA VAL A 524 6.24 -27.30 12.08
C VAL A 524 6.51 -26.88 10.62
N GLN A 525 7.43 -27.56 9.92
CA GLN A 525 7.80 -27.22 8.54
C GLN A 525 6.66 -27.49 7.53
N PRO A 526 6.70 -26.83 6.35
CA PRO A 526 5.84 -27.14 5.21
C PRO A 526 5.80 -28.63 4.87
N LEU A 527 4.71 -29.09 4.25
CA LEU A 527 4.71 -30.40 3.59
C LEU A 527 5.63 -30.34 2.37
N THR A 528 6.39 -31.40 2.13
CA THR A 528 7.10 -31.63 0.88
C THR A 528 6.15 -32.15 -0.20
N ALA A 529 6.53 -32.04 -1.47
CA ALA A 529 5.70 -32.52 -2.59
C ALA A 529 5.37 -34.01 -2.47
N ALA A 530 6.31 -34.83 -1.98
CA ALA A 530 6.11 -36.24 -1.70
C ALA A 530 5.13 -36.50 -0.53
N GLU A 531 5.34 -35.87 0.64
CA GLU A 531 4.43 -35.98 1.79
C GLU A 531 3.00 -35.60 1.38
N TYR A 532 2.82 -34.42 0.78
CA TYR A 532 1.49 -33.94 0.39
C TYR A 532 0.80 -34.86 -0.61
N THR A 533 1.54 -35.38 -1.60
CA THR A 533 0.98 -36.30 -2.60
C THR A 533 0.56 -37.63 -1.98
N ILE A 534 1.37 -38.20 -1.08
CA ILE A 534 1.04 -39.46 -0.39
C ILE A 534 -0.12 -39.26 0.58
N LEU A 535 -0.12 -38.19 1.39
CA LEU A 535 -1.19 -37.89 2.33
C LEU A 535 -2.53 -37.55 1.64
N SER A 536 -2.50 -37.15 0.38
CA SER A 536 -3.71 -36.87 -0.44
C SER A 536 -4.31 -38.11 -1.13
N ILE A 537 -3.64 -39.27 -1.08
CA ILE A 537 -4.03 -40.48 -1.81
C ILE A 537 -4.35 -41.62 -0.82
N SER A 538 -5.39 -42.39 -1.11
CA SER A 538 -5.83 -43.57 -0.34
C SER A 538 -5.72 -44.89 -1.09
N ASN A 539 -5.33 -44.88 -2.37
CA ASN A 539 -5.20 -46.08 -3.21
C ASN A 539 -3.81 -46.72 -3.05
N THR A 540 -3.75 -47.95 -2.51
CA THR A 540 -2.51 -48.72 -2.29
C THR A 540 -1.62 -48.84 -3.53
N GLY A 541 -2.18 -49.26 -4.67
CA GLY A 541 -1.39 -49.50 -5.89
C GLY A 541 -0.73 -48.24 -6.46
N VAL A 542 -1.29 -47.06 -6.19
CA VAL A 542 -0.65 -45.77 -6.53
C VAL A 542 0.41 -45.38 -5.50
N LEU A 543 0.14 -45.62 -4.21
CA LEU A 543 1.09 -45.35 -3.12
C LEU A 543 2.37 -46.19 -3.25
N ASP A 544 2.25 -47.48 -3.55
CA ASP A 544 3.40 -48.38 -3.73
C ASP A 544 4.32 -47.91 -4.85
N ALA A 545 3.75 -47.49 -5.99
CA ALA A 545 4.50 -46.96 -7.12
C ALA A 545 5.25 -45.64 -6.78
N LEU A 546 4.61 -44.74 -6.04
CA LEU A 546 5.23 -43.48 -5.59
C LEU A 546 6.35 -43.72 -4.56
N LEU A 547 6.15 -44.65 -3.61
CA LEU A 547 7.17 -45.01 -2.63
C LEU A 547 8.39 -45.67 -3.27
N MET A 548 8.18 -46.56 -4.24
CA MET A 548 9.24 -47.15 -5.05
C MET A 548 10.04 -46.10 -5.84
N GLU A 549 9.38 -45.05 -6.30
CA GLU A 549 10.02 -43.97 -7.05
C GLU A 549 10.82 -43.01 -6.17
N TYR A 550 10.26 -42.58 -5.04
CA TYR A 550 10.95 -41.65 -4.14
C TYR A 550 12.11 -42.32 -3.39
N MET A 551 12.07 -43.65 -3.22
CA MET A 551 13.07 -44.41 -2.44
C MET A 551 13.58 -45.66 -3.20
N PRO A 552 14.34 -45.47 -4.30
CA PRO A 552 14.90 -46.57 -5.08
C PRO A 552 16.02 -47.27 -4.29
N GLY A 553 15.66 -48.33 -3.56
CA GLY A 553 16.62 -49.18 -2.83
C GLY A 553 16.17 -49.66 -1.45
N THR A 554 15.09 -49.12 -0.88
CA THR A 554 14.63 -49.52 0.46
C THR A 554 14.20 -50.99 0.53
N ALA A 555 14.54 -51.69 1.62
CA ALA A 555 14.24 -53.11 1.79
C ALA A 555 12.74 -53.44 1.67
N SER A 556 12.42 -54.57 1.02
CA SER A 556 11.04 -54.89 0.64
C SER A 556 10.09 -55.12 1.82
N ALA A 557 10.60 -55.54 2.98
CA ALA A 557 9.82 -55.70 4.20
C ALA A 557 9.29 -54.35 4.72
N LEU A 558 10.18 -53.36 4.89
CA LEU A 558 9.84 -51.99 5.31
C LEU A 558 8.82 -51.33 4.38
N ARG A 559 8.94 -51.59 3.07
CA ARG A 559 7.97 -51.10 2.07
C ARG A 559 6.58 -51.74 2.16
N SER A 560 6.40 -52.85 2.88
CA SER A 560 5.10 -53.54 3.00
C SER A 560 4.27 -53.10 4.23
N GLU A 561 4.92 -52.50 5.23
CA GLU A 561 4.27 -52.02 6.46
C GLU A 561 3.68 -50.61 6.28
N LEU A 562 4.44 -49.71 5.62
CA LEU A 562 4.04 -48.32 5.44
C LEU A 562 2.73 -48.16 4.63
N PRO A 563 2.51 -48.81 3.47
CA PRO A 563 1.24 -48.72 2.75
C PRO A 563 0.04 -49.20 3.55
N ARG A 564 0.25 -50.19 4.44
CA ARG A 564 -0.78 -50.70 5.36
C ARG A 564 -1.14 -49.68 6.44
N ALA A 565 -0.15 -49.02 7.04
CA ALA A 565 -0.38 -47.88 7.93
C ALA A 565 -1.08 -46.72 7.20
N LEU A 566 -0.58 -46.35 6.01
CA LEU A 566 -1.13 -45.32 5.11
C LEU A 566 -2.52 -45.62 4.56
N THR A 567 -3.09 -46.81 4.79
CA THR A 567 -4.46 -47.16 4.38
C THR A 567 -5.36 -47.57 5.54
N SER A 568 -4.87 -47.47 6.78
CA SER A 568 -5.72 -47.52 7.96
C SER A 568 -6.78 -46.41 7.91
N ALA A 569 -8.04 -46.79 8.06
CA ALA A 569 -9.18 -45.88 8.13
C ALA A 569 -9.25 -45.10 9.46
N GLN A 570 -8.45 -45.51 10.46
CA GLN A 570 -8.48 -44.98 11.84
C GLN A 570 -7.30 -44.06 12.15
N ALA A 571 -6.29 -43.99 11.29
CA ALA A 571 -5.06 -43.24 11.56
C ALA A 571 -5.25 -41.72 11.36
N ASN A 572 -4.80 -40.93 12.34
CA ASN A 572 -4.79 -39.47 12.25
C ASN A 572 -3.80 -39.04 11.16
N LEU A 573 -4.17 -38.06 10.32
CA LEU A 573 -3.29 -37.61 9.22
C LEU A 573 -1.95 -37.02 9.73
N GLN A 574 -1.92 -36.51 10.97
CA GLN A 574 -0.69 -36.03 11.62
C GLN A 574 0.19 -37.18 12.15
N GLU A 575 -0.40 -38.31 12.56
CA GLU A 575 0.33 -39.54 12.88
C GLU A 575 0.88 -40.19 11.60
N LEU A 576 0.10 -40.19 10.52
CA LEU A 576 0.54 -40.63 9.20
C LEU A 576 1.70 -39.78 8.68
N ARG A 577 1.65 -38.44 8.84
CA ARG A 577 2.78 -37.55 8.52
C ARG A 577 4.01 -37.90 9.34
N SER A 578 3.88 -38.05 10.66
CA SER A 578 5.01 -38.40 11.54
C SER A 578 5.63 -39.75 11.15
N SER A 579 4.78 -40.72 10.78
CA SER A 579 5.21 -42.04 10.30
C SER A 579 5.96 -41.97 8.97
N LEU A 580 5.49 -41.13 8.04
CA LEU A 580 6.18 -40.86 6.76
C LEU A 580 7.53 -40.20 6.97
N GLN A 581 7.60 -39.17 7.82
CA GLN A 581 8.86 -38.46 8.11
C GLN A 581 9.89 -39.41 8.74
N HIS A 582 9.48 -40.25 9.69
CA HIS A 582 10.34 -41.28 10.29
C HIS A 582 10.80 -42.33 9.28
N PHE A 583 9.93 -42.73 8.35
CA PHE A 583 10.28 -43.65 7.26
C PHE A 583 11.27 -43.03 6.27
N PHE A 584 11.00 -41.81 5.80
CA PHE A 584 11.90 -41.06 4.92
C PHE A 584 13.26 -40.81 5.59
N ALA A 585 13.29 -40.43 6.86
CA ALA A 585 14.53 -40.25 7.61
C ALA A 585 15.38 -41.54 7.68
N ARG A 586 14.76 -42.70 7.91
CA ARG A 586 15.45 -44.00 7.95
C ARG A 586 15.98 -44.48 6.60
N ALA A 587 15.29 -44.13 5.51
CA ALA A 587 15.65 -44.60 4.17
C ALA A 587 16.37 -43.54 3.31
N ALA A 588 16.51 -42.29 3.80
CA ALA A 588 17.30 -41.22 3.20
C ALA A 588 18.79 -41.27 3.57
N ALA A 589 19.31 -42.43 4.00
CA ALA A 589 20.74 -42.69 4.19
C ALA A 589 21.53 -42.81 2.86
N ALA A 590 21.10 -42.10 1.83
CA ALA A 590 21.70 -42.04 0.50
C ALA A 590 22.20 -40.62 0.22
N ASP A 591 23.36 -40.48 -0.42
CA ASP A 591 24.05 -39.19 -0.63
C ASP A 591 23.23 -38.10 -1.34
N ARG A 592 22.12 -38.47 -2.00
CA ARG A 592 21.19 -37.53 -2.66
C ARG A 592 19.73 -37.98 -2.50
N PRO A 593 18.92 -37.32 -1.64
CA PRO A 593 17.50 -37.59 -1.55
C PRO A 593 16.76 -37.22 -2.85
N HIS A 594 15.64 -37.88 -3.13
CA HIS A 594 14.80 -37.57 -4.29
C HIS A 594 14.23 -36.13 -4.21
N PRO A 595 14.22 -35.33 -5.29
CA PRO A 595 13.83 -33.91 -5.23
C PRO A 595 12.48 -33.60 -4.58
N SER A 596 11.47 -34.48 -4.75
CA SER A 596 10.15 -34.29 -4.12
C SER A 596 10.12 -34.52 -2.60
N LEU A 597 11.19 -35.06 -2.01
CA LEU A 597 11.41 -35.11 -0.56
C LEU A 597 12.08 -33.83 -0.04
N CYS A 598 12.49 -32.91 -0.91
CA CYS A 598 13.14 -31.66 -0.56
C CYS A 598 12.15 -30.49 -0.59
N LEU A 599 12.30 -29.56 0.36
CA LEU A 599 11.78 -28.21 0.18
C LEU A 599 12.71 -27.48 -0.79
N ALA A 600 12.15 -26.77 -1.77
CA ALA A 600 12.95 -26.04 -2.76
C ALA A 600 12.53 -24.57 -2.84
N PRO A 601 13.49 -23.64 -2.99
CA PRO A 601 13.23 -22.26 -3.38
C PRO A 601 12.78 -22.17 -4.85
N SER A 602 12.29 -21.01 -5.27
CA SER A 602 11.95 -20.73 -6.67
C SER A 602 13.22 -20.45 -7.49
N TYR A 603 13.21 -20.81 -8.77
CA TYR A 603 14.28 -20.48 -9.71
C TYR A 603 14.10 -19.05 -10.21
N HIS A 604 15.16 -18.26 -10.27
CA HIS A 604 15.15 -16.87 -10.75
C HIS A 604 16.29 -16.65 -11.74
N TRP A 605 15.94 -16.35 -13.00
CA TRP A 605 16.86 -15.91 -14.04
C TRP A 605 16.80 -14.40 -14.20
N SER A 606 17.95 -13.75 -14.20
CA SER A 606 18.09 -12.32 -14.48
C SER A 606 19.12 -12.05 -15.55
N GLN A 607 18.80 -11.18 -16.50
CA GLN A 607 19.74 -10.70 -17.51
C GLN A 607 20.42 -9.42 -17.03
N SER A 608 21.75 -9.39 -17.04
CA SER A 608 22.53 -8.17 -16.78
C SER A 608 22.25 -7.11 -17.84
N GLU A 609 21.85 -5.91 -17.45
CA GLU A 609 21.60 -4.81 -18.39
C GLU A 609 22.84 -4.45 -19.20
N LYS A 610 24.03 -4.51 -18.58
CA LYS A 610 25.31 -4.13 -19.19
C LYS A 610 25.85 -5.21 -20.13
N SER A 611 25.93 -6.47 -19.68
CA SER A 611 26.57 -7.54 -20.45
C SER A 611 25.61 -8.40 -21.28
N LYS A 612 24.29 -8.26 -21.07
CA LYS A 612 23.22 -9.11 -21.62
C LYS A 612 23.37 -10.61 -21.31
N VAL A 613 24.27 -10.97 -20.39
CA VAL A 613 24.45 -12.33 -19.88
C VAL A 613 23.34 -12.66 -18.88
N TRP A 614 22.84 -13.89 -18.95
CA TRP A 614 21.88 -14.43 -18.00
C TRP A 614 22.58 -15.07 -16.80
N SER A 615 22.13 -14.74 -15.60
CA SER A 615 22.47 -15.42 -14.35
C SER A 615 21.26 -16.17 -13.81
N MET A 616 21.47 -17.29 -13.12
CA MET A 616 20.43 -18.03 -12.41
C MET A 616 20.78 -18.05 -10.92
N ARG A 617 19.79 -17.79 -10.07
CA ARG A 617 19.86 -17.92 -8.61
C ARG A 617 18.56 -18.52 -8.08
N TYR A 618 18.59 -18.94 -6.82
CA TYR A 618 17.40 -19.35 -6.09
C TYR A 618 16.85 -18.20 -5.25
N VAL A 619 15.52 -18.10 -5.12
CA VAL A 619 14.82 -17.07 -4.34
C VAL A 619 13.59 -17.66 -3.63
N ASP A 620 13.32 -17.20 -2.41
CA ASP A 620 12.11 -17.53 -1.66
C ASP A 620 11.11 -16.37 -1.74
N LEU A 621 9.90 -16.67 -2.21
CA LEU A 621 8.88 -15.65 -2.49
C LEU A 621 8.24 -15.10 -1.21
N GLY A 622 7.97 -13.80 -1.24
CA GLY A 622 7.41 -13.02 -0.14
C GLY A 622 8.39 -12.79 1.02
N VAL A 623 9.66 -13.20 0.93
CA VAL A 623 10.63 -12.98 2.02
C VAL A 623 10.92 -11.49 2.18
N VAL A 624 11.11 -10.77 1.07
CA VAL A 624 11.37 -9.33 1.10
C VAL A 624 10.12 -8.61 1.57
N ALA A 625 8.95 -9.00 1.07
CA ALA A 625 7.66 -8.46 1.49
C ALA A 625 7.38 -8.67 2.98
N ARG A 626 7.70 -9.83 3.57
CA ARG A 626 7.58 -10.08 5.01
C ARG A 626 8.55 -9.22 5.82
N GLN A 627 9.82 -9.18 5.43
CA GLN A 627 10.87 -8.44 6.14
C GLN A 627 10.64 -6.92 6.15
N GLN A 628 10.17 -6.37 5.03
CA GLN A 628 9.80 -4.96 4.90
C GLN A 628 8.34 -4.70 5.33
N GLY A 629 7.62 -5.76 5.71
CA GLY A 629 6.18 -5.74 5.99
C GLY A 629 5.38 -5.05 4.90
N VAL A 630 5.64 -5.25 3.60
CA VAL A 630 5.26 -4.26 2.56
C VAL A 630 3.76 -3.97 2.43
N ARG A 631 2.90 -4.87 2.91
CA ARG A 631 1.46 -4.61 3.07
C ARG A 631 1.16 -3.76 4.32
N HIS A 632 1.80 -4.11 5.44
CA HIS A 632 1.84 -3.38 6.71
C HIS A 632 2.55 -2.01 6.62
N ALA A 633 3.41 -1.83 5.61
CA ALA A 633 4.06 -0.58 5.24
C ALA A 633 3.07 0.36 4.55
N ARG A 634 1.97 0.65 5.24
CA ARG A 634 0.91 1.62 4.87
C ARG A 634 0.51 1.52 3.40
N GLY A 635 0.11 0.31 2.97
CA GLY A 635 -0.48 0.06 1.66
C GLY A 635 0.38 0.44 0.46
N LEU A 636 1.71 0.58 0.64
CA LEU A 636 2.65 1.01 -0.40
C LEU A 636 2.29 2.32 -1.14
N LEU A 637 1.44 3.13 -0.50
CA LEU A 637 1.47 4.60 -0.58
C LEU A 637 1.86 5.16 0.81
N PRO A 638 3.10 4.95 1.29
CA PRO A 638 3.60 5.66 2.46
C PRO A 638 3.98 7.07 1.98
N GLY A 639 2.98 7.90 1.70
CA GLY A 639 3.17 9.20 1.06
C GLY A 639 1.94 10.11 1.13
N MET A 640 0.74 9.54 1.06
CA MET A 640 -0.50 10.25 1.42
C MET A 640 -1.02 9.85 2.81
N ASN A 641 -0.11 9.51 3.72
CA ASN A 641 -0.34 9.89 5.11
C ASN A 641 0.07 11.35 5.25
N MET A 642 -0.86 12.27 4.99
CA MET A 642 -0.76 13.63 5.52
C MET A 642 -0.96 13.61 7.04
N GLN A 643 -0.02 12.99 7.76
CA GLN A 643 0.51 13.70 8.91
C GLN A 643 1.26 14.88 8.31
N GLN A 644 0.55 15.99 8.21
CA GLN A 644 1.15 17.30 8.03
C GLN A 644 2.20 17.42 9.14
N GLN A 645 3.47 17.24 8.79
CA GLN A 645 4.56 17.58 9.68
C GLN A 645 4.62 19.10 9.69
N GLU A 646 3.77 19.69 10.52
CA GLU A 646 3.97 21.06 10.95
C GLU A 646 5.34 21.10 11.67
N PRO A 647 6.19 22.10 11.40
CA PRO A 647 7.37 22.33 12.21
C PRO A 647 6.92 22.44 13.67
N LYS A 648 7.59 21.73 14.59
CA LYS A 648 7.24 21.76 16.03
C LYS A 648 7.23 23.18 16.61
N ASP A 649 7.97 24.08 15.98
CA ASP A 649 8.18 25.47 16.40
C ASP A 649 7.15 26.44 15.76
N GLY A 650 6.47 26.01 14.70
CA GLY A 650 5.51 26.81 13.93
C GLY A 650 6.12 28.02 13.22
N ALA A 651 5.26 28.96 12.85
CA ALA A 651 5.65 30.30 12.43
C ALA A 651 6.26 31.07 13.61
N VAL A 652 7.27 31.91 13.37
CA VAL A 652 7.90 32.70 14.44
C VAL A 652 7.88 34.20 14.17
N VAL A 653 7.74 34.98 15.24
CA VAL A 653 7.80 36.44 15.25
C VAL A 653 8.80 36.90 16.29
N PHE A 654 9.58 37.94 15.99
CA PHE A 654 10.49 38.53 16.96
C PHE A 654 9.69 39.32 18.00
N ASP A 655 9.80 38.89 19.25
CA ASP A 655 9.30 39.62 20.40
C ASP A 655 10.39 40.56 20.93
N ALA A 656 10.05 41.85 21.00
CA ALA A 656 10.97 42.89 21.46
C ALA A 656 11.14 42.86 22.99
N GLU A 657 10.20 42.31 23.76
CA GLU A 657 10.30 42.22 25.22
C GLU A 657 11.26 41.12 25.65
N SER A 658 11.11 39.91 25.11
CA SER A 658 12.04 38.79 25.38
C SER A 658 13.33 38.81 24.55
N GLN A 659 13.45 39.71 23.57
CA GLN A 659 14.55 39.76 22.59
C GLN A 659 14.76 38.43 21.84
N ALA A 660 13.68 37.65 21.68
CA ALA A 660 13.71 36.30 21.14
C ALA A 660 12.68 36.10 20.03
N TRP A 661 12.92 35.10 19.17
CA TRP A 661 11.92 34.61 18.24
C TRP A 661 10.95 33.68 18.98
N THR A 662 9.67 34.04 18.97
CA THR A 662 8.60 33.32 19.67
C THR A 662 7.57 32.77 18.69
N SER A 663 6.90 31.67 19.04
CA SER A 663 5.92 31.05 18.14
C SER A 663 4.68 31.94 17.99
N HIS A 664 4.31 32.23 16.75
CA HIS A 664 3.22 33.13 16.39
C HIS A 664 1.86 32.45 16.57
N LEU A 665 1.24 32.66 17.73
CA LEU A 665 -0.12 32.20 18.03
C LEU A 665 -1.14 32.76 17.02
N SER A 666 -2.07 31.92 16.58
CA SER A 666 -3.10 32.29 15.61
C SER A 666 -4.11 33.28 16.19
N SER A 667 -4.75 34.09 15.34
CA SER A 667 -5.69 35.13 15.80
C SER A 667 -6.94 34.56 16.50
N SER A 668 -7.29 33.28 16.27
CA SER A 668 -8.39 32.61 16.99
C SER A 668 -8.07 32.42 18.49
N ASP A 669 -6.80 32.23 18.85
CA ASP A 669 -6.39 32.06 20.26
C ASP A 669 -6.25 33.41 20.99
N ALA A 670 -5.92 34.47 20.25
CA ALA A 670 -5.87 35.84 20.78
C ALA A 670 -7.24 36.31 21.29
N ALA A 671 -8.33 35.94 20.61
CA ALA A 671 -9.70 36.21 21.08
C ALA A 671 -10.01 35.53 22.43
N SER A 672 -9.45 34.33 22.66
CA SER A 672 -9.61 33.59 23.93
C SER A 672 -8.84 34.25 25.08
N ARG A 673 -7.61 34.72 24.85
CA ARG A 673 -6.84 35.50 25.86
C ARG A 673 -7.44 36.89 26.12
N ALA A 674 -8.02 37.54 25.12
CA ALA A 674 -8.70 38.83 25.29
C ALA A 674 -9.94 38.70 26.19
N GLY A 675 -10.72 37.62 26.04
CA GLY A 675 -11.83 37.30 26.96
C GLY A 675 -11.38 37.09 28.40
N LEU A 676 -10.31 36.31 28.60
CA LEU A 676 -9.78 36.01 29.94
C LEU A 676 -9.23 37.25 30.67
N LEU A 677 -8.55 38.15 29.95
CA LEU A 677 -8.03 39.40 30.52
C LEU A 677 -9.13 40.41 30.85
N GLN A 678 -10.25 40.37 30.13
CA GLN A 678 -11.40 41.24 30.38
C GLN A 678 -12.25 40.81 31.60
N GLU A 679 -12.14 39.55 32.05
CA GLU A 679 -12.65 39.12 33.37
C GLU A 679 -11.68 39.45 34.51
N LEU A 680 -10.36 39.31 34.30
CA LEU A 680 -9.35 39.62 35.32
C LEU A 680 -9.21 41.13 35.62
N GLN A 681 -9.57 42.02 34.70
CA GLN A 681 -9.55 43.47 34.92
C GLN A 681 -10.77 44.03 35.67
N LYS A 682 -11.73 43.20 36.12
CA LYS A 682 -12.88 43.68 36.93
C LYS A 682 -12.58 43.80 38.44
N HIS A 683 -11.41 43.37 38.92
CA HIS A 683 -11.07 43.35 40.35
C HIS A 683 -9.65 43.86 40.67
N ALA A 684 -9.39 45.14 40.39
CA ALA A 684 -8.33 45.92 41.05
C ALA A 684 -8.72 47.42 41.10
N PRO A 685 -8.39 48.17 42.17
CA PRO A 685 -8.75 49.57 42.32
C PRO A 685 -7.81 50.50 41.52
N ALA A 686 -8.30 51.71 41.25
CA ALA A 686 -7.53 52.73 40.55
C ALA A 686 -6.47 53.38 41.44
N ASP A 687 -5.25 53.49 40.94
CA ASP A 687 -4.34 54.61 41.19
C ASP A 687 -3.43 54.78 39.96
N GLY A 688 -3.04 56.02 39.65
CA GLY A 688 -2.54 56.38 38.32
C GLY A 688 -1.12 56.94 38.29
N ALA A 689 -0.51 56.92 37.10
CA ALA A 689 0.41 57.94 36.56
C ALA A 689 0.99 57.46 35.22
N SER A 690 0.80 58.23 34.14
CA SER A 690 1.69 58.14 32.96
C SER A 690 2.99 58.88 33.22
N PRO A 691 4.06 58.57 32.46
CA PRO A 691 4.64 59.66 31.68
C PRO A 691 5.10 59.32 30.25
N PHE A 692 4.69 60.19 29.34
CA PHE A 692 5.43 60.72 28.18
C PHE A 692 5.82 59.87 26.95
N SER A 693 5.47 60.46 25.79
CA SER A 693 5.92 60.12 24.44
C SER A 693 7.24 60.83 24.06
N VAL A 694 7.96 60.28 23.08
CA VAL A 694 8.82 61.06 22.17
C VAL A 694 8.50 60.68 20.72
N ALA A 695 8.51 61.67 19.83
CA ALA A 695 8.03 61.57 18.46
C ALA A 695 9.11 61.22 17.42
N ALA A 696 8.68 60.75 16.25
CA ALA A 696 9.43 60.86 15.00
C ALA A 696 8.54 61.55 13.94
N LYS A 697 9.10 62.54 13.24
CA LYS A 697 8.43 63.34 12.18
C LYS A 697 8.89 62.88 10.80
N GLY A 698 8.03 63.10 9.80
CA GLY A 698 8.38 63.11 8.38
C GLY A 698 7.76 61.95 7.60
N GLY A 699 7.11 62.17 6.45
CA GLY A 699 6.69 63.44 5.85
C GLY A 699 5.62 63.14 4.79
N ALA A 700 4.44 63.78 4.89
CA ALA A 700 3.33 63.45 4.01
C ALA A 700 3.48 64.15 2.64
N SER A 701 3.77 63.35 1.61
CA SER A 701 3.53 63.75 0.21
C SER A 701 2.09 63.41 -0.16
N ALA A 702 1.33 64.42 -0.62
CA ALA A 702 0.00 64.19 -1.17
C ALA A 702 0.12 63.65 -2.60
N GLY A 703 -0.22 62.38 -2.78
CA GLY A 703 -0.29 61.69 -4.08
C GLY A 703 -1.65 61.02 -4.24
N ALA A 704 -2.03 60.71 -5.49
CA ALA A 704 -3.32 60.09 -5.83
C ALA A 704 -3.60 58.83 -4.98
N ALA A 705 -4.87 58.53 -4.73
CA ALA A 705 -5.30 57.35 -3.99
C ALA A 705 -4.74 56.07 -4.65
N GLU A 706 -3.62 55.60 -4.11
CA GLU A 706 -2.81 54.54 -4.69
C GLU A 706 -3.63 53.24 -4.68
N VAL A 707 -3.82 52.63 -5.84
CA VAL A 707 -4.63 51.41 -5.92
C VAL A 707 -3.92 50.34 -5.08
N PRO A 708 -4.60 49.68 -4.13
CA PRO A 708 -3.96 48.71 -3.26
C PRO A 708 -3.23 47.62 -4.04
N THR A 709 -1.96 47.39 -3.69
CA THR A 709 -1.12 46.37 -4.31
C THR A 709 -0.53 45.40 -3.29
N LEU A 710 -0.39 44.14 -3.71
CA LEU A 710 0.35 43.08 -3.05
C LEU A 710 1.66 42.85 -3.81
N ARG A 711 2.82 43.02 -3.17
CA ARG A 711 4.13 42.72 -3.76
C ARG A 711 4.69 41.39 -3.23
N VAL A 712 5.15 40.52 -4.12
CA VAL A 712 5.83 39.27 -3.77
C VAL A 712 7.22 39.21 -4.40
N LEU A 713 8.17 38.59 -3.70
CA LEU A 713 9.51 38.29 -4.19
C LEU A 713 9.77 36.79 -4.07
N THR A 714 10.26 36.15 -5.12
CA THR A 714 10.84 34.80 -5.03
C THR A 714 12.32 34.80 -5.41
N TRP A 715 13.13 34.00 -4.73
CA TRP A 715 14.57 33.91 -5.03
C TRP A 715 15.19 32.59 -4.53
N ASN A 716 15.75 31.77 -5.43
CA ASN A 716 16.69 30.73 -5.01
C ASN A 716 17.99 31.40 -4.52
N VAL A 717 18.40 31.16 -3.27
CA VAL A 717 19.54 31.82 -2.62
C VAL A 717 20.78 30.93 -2.48
N MET A 718 20.74 29.71 -3.04
CA MET A 718 21.70 28.61 -2.93
C MET A 718 23.16 29.01 -2.59
N PHE A 719 23.66 28.51 -1.46
CA PHE A 719 24.99 28.85 -0.96
C PHE A 719 26.11 27.87 -1.34
N ASP A 720 26.46 26.87 -0.51
CA ASP A 720 27.82 26.29 -0.48
C ASP A 720 27.91 24.77 -0.74
N ARG A 721 26.89 24.18 -1.40
CA ARG A 721 26.73 22.73 -1.67
C ARG A 721 27.96 21.97 -2.17
N TYR A 722 28.93 22.64 -2.81
CA TYR A 722 30.16 22.05 -3.36
C TYR A 722 31.44 22.79 -2.91
N SER A 723 31.50 23.26 -1.66
CA SER A 723 32.70 23.94 -1.15
C SER A 723 33.93 23.04 -1.20
N ASN A 724 34.95 23.51 -1.93
CA ASN A 724 36.21 22.80 -2.17
C ASN A 724 36.03 21.39 -2.78
N GLN A 725 34.90 21.13 -3.45
CA GLN A 725 34.61 19.87 -4.14
C GLN A 725 34.23 20.13 -5.60
N PRO A 726 34.58 19.24 -6.55
CA PRO A 726 34.04 19.33 -7.90
C PRO A 726 32.52 19.24 -7.90
N THR A 727 31.85 19.90 -8.84
CA THR A 727 30.41 19.69 -9.04
C THR A 727 30.14 18.23 -9.45
N PRO A 728 28.90 17.72 -9.34
CA PRO A 728 28.57 16.34 -9.75
C PRO A 728 28.85 16.01 -11.21
N LEU A 729 29.12 17.04 -12.02
CA LEU A 729 29.38 16.98 -13.46
C LEU A 729 30.86 17.31 -13.79
N GLY A 730 31.71 17.51 -12.78
CA GLY A 730 33.17 17.56 -12.90
C GLY A 730 33.80 18.95 -13.01
N MET A 731 33.03 20.03 -12.85
CA MET A 731 33.60 21.39 -12.83
C MET A 731 34.45 21.61 -11.56
N PRO A 732 35.57 22.34 -11.62
CA PRO A 732 36.40 22.61 -10.44
C PRO A 732 35.62 23.29 -9.31
N GLY A 733 35.86 22.87 -8.07
CA GLY A 733 35.29 23.53 -6.90
C GLY A 733 35.84 24.96 -6.76
N ILE A 734 34.95 25.91 -6.49
CA ILE A 734 35.27 27.31 -6.22
C ILE A 734 35.23 27.52 -4.71
N ASP A 735 36.13 28.32 -4.17
CA ASP A 735 36.11 28.68 -2.75
C ASP A 735 34.97 29.69 -2.49
N TRP A 736 33.87 29.23 -1.89
CA TRP A 736 32.64 30.02 -1.82
C TRP A 736 32.67 31.03 -0.67
N CYS A 737 32.47 32.30 -1.00
CA CYS A 737 32.42 33.40 -0.04
C CYS A 737 30.99 33.70 0.42
N SER A 738 30.23 32.73 0.93
CA SER A 738 28.83 32.98 1.34
C SER A 738 28.63 34.05 2.42
N PRO A 739 29.52 34.19 3.42
CA PRO A 739 29.50 35.35 4.32
C PRO A 739 29.63 36.71 3.61
N LYS A 740 30.21 36.79 2.40
CA LYS A 740 30.23 38.01 1.57
C LYS A 740 28.93 38.22 0.77
N ARG A 741 28.16 37.16 0.49
CA ARG A 741 26.87 37.22 -0.21
C ARG A 741 25.72 37.64 0.71
N TYR A 742 25.69 37.14 1.95
CA TYR A 742 24.59 37.40 2.90
C TYR A 742 24.24 38.89 3.08
N PRO A 743 25.20 39.83 3.23
CA PRO A 743 24.89 41.25 3.42
C PRO A 743 24.26 41.90 2.18
N VAL A 744 24.71 41.54 0.97
CA VAL A 744 24.13 42.05 -0.28
C VAL A 744 22.71 41.51 -0.46
N LEU A 745 22.55 40.20 -0.27
CA LEU A 745 21.28 39.52 -0.44
C LEU A 745 20.22 40.05 0.54
N ALA A 746 20.57 40.19 1.83
CA ALA A 746 19.68 40.78 2.83
C ALA A 746 19.32 42.25 2.52
N LYS A 747 20.29 43.05 2.08
CA LYS A 747 20.06 44.46 1.65
C LYS A 747 19.10 44.56 0.45
N LEU A 748 19.20 43.65 -0.52
CA LEU A 748 18.31 43.65 -1.68
C LEU A 748 16.90 43.18 -1.33
N ILE A 749 16.76 42.19 -0.44
CA ILE A 749 15.46 41.75 0.09
C ILE A 749 14.79 42.88 0.91
N ASP A 750 15.56 43.61 1.72
CA ASP A 750 15.11 44.77 2.49
C ASP A 750 14.58 45.88 1.57
N ALA A 751 15.37 46.24 0.55
CA ALA A 751 15.08 47.32 -0.39
C ALA A 751 13.88 47.06 -1.31
N GLU A 752 13.59 45.80 -1.64
CA GLU A 752 12.41 45.43 -2.46
C GLU A 752 11.08 45.67 -1.74
N ASP A 753 11.10 45.74 -0.40
CA ASP A 753 9.95 46.00 0.48
C ASP A 753 8.70 45.14 0.18
N ALA A 754 8.89 43.88 -0.20
CA ALA A 754 7.79 42.98 -0.54
C ALA A 754 6.85 42.69 0.66
N ASP A 755 5.58 42.39 0.37
CA ASP A 755 4.62 41.93 1.38
C ASP A 755 4.86 40.45 1.74
N VAL A 756 5.35 39.65 0.77
CA VAL A 756 5.77 38.24 0.97
C VAL A 756 7.08 37.96 0.22
N VAL A 757 8.07 37.37 0.90
CA VAL A 757 9.33 36.92 0.29
C VAL A 757 9.42 35.39 0.44
N GLY A 758 9.53 34.66 -0.67
CA GLY A 758 9.80 33.22 -0.68
C GLY A 758 11.23 32.94 -1.14
N MET A 759 12.02 32.25 -0.33
CA MET A 759 13.40 31.89 -0.65
C MET A 759 13.57 30.37 -0.73
N GLN A 760 14.34 29.90 -1.71
CA GLN A 760 14.66 28.50 -1.94
C GLN A 760 16.15 28.20 -1.69
N GLU A 761 16.47 26.94 -1.36
CA GLU A 761 17.82 26.49 -0.93
C GLU A 761 18.41 27.35 0.21
N VAL A 762 17.56 27.74 1.17
CA VAL A 762 17.95 28.51 2.36
C VAL A 762 18.65 27.59 3.35
N GLU A 763 19.96 27.82 3.54
CA GLU A 763 20.76 27.19 4.58
C GLU A 763 20.56 27.91 5.94
N GLN A 764 20.65 27.16 7.04
CA GLN A 764 20.49 27.68 8.41
C GLN A 764 21.33 28.95 8.72
N PRO A 765 22.64 29.05 8.37
CA PRO A 765 23.44 30.25 8.70
C PRO A 765 22.92 31.54 8.03
N PHE A 766 22.30 31.43 6.85
CA PHE A 766 21.66 32.59 6.21
C PHE A 766 20.33 32.95 6.88
N ALA A 767 19.53 31.96 7.29
CA ALA A 767 18.31 32.19 8.07
C ALA A 767 18.62 32.87 9.41
N GLU A 768 19.70 32.47 10.10
CA GLU A 768 20.21 33.13 11.30
C GLU A 768 20.66 34.58 11.00
N TYR A 769 21.39 34.80 9.90
CA TYR A 769 21.81 36.14 9.47
C TYR A 769 20.62 37.06 9.18
N LEU A 770 19.59 36.58 8.47
CA LEU A 770 18.34 37.32 8.23
C LEU A 770 17.60 37.61 9.54
N ALA A 771 17.48 36.63 10.42
CA ALA A 771 16.83 36.76 11.72
C ALA A 771 17.57 37.69 12.70
N ALA A 772 18.84 38.02 12.41
CA ALA A 772 19.60 39.05 13.10
C ALA A 772 19.34 40.48 12.60
N GLN A 773 18.79 40.65 11.38
CA GLN A 773 18.60 41.99 10.81
C GLN A 773 17.47 42.77 11.51
N PRO A 774 17.68 44.06 11.86
CA PRO A 774 16.64 44.89 12.47
C PRO A 774 15.36 44.94 11.65
N TRP A 775 15.47 45.20 10.33
CA TRP A 775 14.32 45.28 9.43
C TRP A 775 13.49 43.99 9.36
N CYS A 776 14.13 42.82 9.55
CA CYS A 776 13.46 41.52 9.52
C CYS A 776 12.67 41.32 10.82
N ARG A 777 13.33 41.50 11.96
CA ARG A 777 12.71 41.46 13.31
C ARG A 777 11.55 42.44 13.46
N GLU A 778 11.70 43.64 12.91
CA GLU A 778 10.72 44.71 13.02
C GLU A 778 9.51 44.50 12.11
N ARG A 779 9.69 43.95 10.90
CA ARG A 779 8.68 44.02 9.83
C ARG A 779 8.17 42.65 9.34
N TYR A 780 8.78 41.52 9.72
CA TYR A 780 8.42 40.21 9.17
C TYR A 780 8.14 39.12 10.22
N ILE A 781 7.31 38.17 9.82
CA ILE A 781 7.10 36.85 10.44
C ILE A 781 7.83 35.84 9.56
N MET A 782 8.60 34.93 10.16
CA MET A 782 9.27 33.84 9.44
C MET A 782 8.39 32.59 9.47
N SER A 783 8.31 31.84 8.38
CA SER A 783 7.52 30.60 8.32
C SER A 783 8.01 29.53 9.28
N CYS A 784 9.30 29.52 9.61
CA CYS A 784 9.89 28.66 10.63
C CYS A 784 10.97 29.39 11.43
N SER A 785 11.36 28.81 12.56
CA SER A 785 12.56 29.21 13.31
C SER A 785 13.83 29.17 12.42
N PRO A 786 14.80 30.08 12.61
CA PRO A 786 16.11 30.01 11.93
C PRO A 786 16.83 28.67 12.17
N TRP A 787 16.64 28.09 13.35
CA TRP A 787 17.20 26.80 13.77
C TRP A 787 16.30 25.60 13.41
N SER A 788 15.30 25.79 12.55
CA SER A 788 14.35 24.73 12.23
C SER A 788 15.01 23.63 11.39
N PRO A 789 14.84 22.34 11.73
CA PRO A 789 15.36 21.22 10.94
C PRO A 789 14.84 21.17 9.49
N ILE A 790 13.84 21.97 9.13
CA ILE A 790 13.36 22.08 7.74
C ILE A 790 14.32 22.85 6.82
N LEU A 791 15.34 23.48 7.40
CA LEU A 791 16.42 24.22 6.72
C LEU A 791 17.76 23.45 6.73
N ASP A 792 17.79 22.20 7.20
CA ASP A 792 18.98 21.36 7.26
C ASP A 792 18.93 20.25 6.19
N PRO A 793 19.88 20.18 5.22
CA PRO A 793 20.98 21.12 5.01
C PRO A 793 20.56 22.43 4.30
N TRP A 794 19.37 22.45 3.67
CA TRP A 794 18.76 23.64 3.08
C TRP A 794 17.24 23.43 2.90
N GLY A 795 16.46 24.51 2.92
CA GLY A 795 15.00 24.43 2.81
C GLY A 795 14.33 25.59 2.07
N VAL A 796 13.02 25.73 2.27
CA VAL A 796 12.21 26.83 1.74
C VAL A 796 11.72 27.69 2.91
N LEU A 797 12.07 28.97 2.90
CA LEU A 797 11.69 29.94 3.92
C LEU A 797 10.74 30.98 3.31
N LEU A 798 9.74 31.41 4.07
CA LEU A 798 8.81 32.45 3.65
C LEU A 798 8.73 33.54 4.73
N LEU A 799 9.02 34.79 4.35
CA LEU A 799 8.84 35.98 5.18
C LEU A 799 7.51 36.64 4.83
N VAL A 800 6.64 36.85 5.83
CA VAL A 800 5.36 37.58 5.67
C VAL A 800 5.44 38.91 6.40
N ARG A 801 5.06 40.01 5.75
CA ARG A 801 5.01 41.33 6.38
C ARG A 801 4.02 41.36 7.55
N ARG A 802 4.52 41.65 8.76
CA ARG A 802 3.71 41.75 9.98
C ARG A 802 3.19 43.18 10.17
N GLY A 803 1.96 43.33 10.64
CA GLY A 803 1.32 44.65 10.82
C GLY A 803 1.16 45.48 9.53
N GLY A 804 1.36 44.86 8.36
CA GLY A 804 1.25 45.52 7.05
C GLY A 804 -0.18 45.69 6.56
N ARG A 805 -0.33 46.05 5.28
CA ARG A 805 -1.64 46.23 4.62
C ARG A 805 -2.50 44.97 4.58
N TRP A 806 -1.86 43.80 4.62
CA TRP A 806 -2.46 42.49 4.38
C TRP A 806 -2.29 41.58 5.60
N PRO A 807 -3.25 41.53 6.55
CA PRO A 807 -3.14 40.70 7.74
C PRO A 807 -3.00 39.21 7.41
N LEU A 808 -2.00 38.57 8.02
CA LEU A 808 -1.81 37.12 7.97
C LEU A 808 -2.90 36.41 8.80
N GLN A 809 -3.68 35.55 8.14
CA GLN A 809 -4.73 34.74 8.78
C GLN A 809 -4.22 33.35 9.18
N GLN A 810 -3.42 32.72 8.32
CA GLN A 810 -2.85 31.39 8.54
C GLN A 810 -1.47 31.31 7.89
N LEU A 811 -0.52 30.65 8.57
CA LEU A 811 0.76 30.23 7.98
C LEU A 811 0.91 28.73 8.26
N LYS A 812 1.02 27.93 7.20
CA LYS A 812 1.10 26.46 7.29
C LYS A 812 2.13 25.90 6.31
N HIS A 813 2.52 24.65 6.51
CA HIS A 813 3.39 23.93 5.58
C HIS A 813 2.62 22.76 4.97
N LEU A 814 2.66 22.66 3.63
CA LEU A 814 2.16 21.49 2.90
C LEU A 814 3.37 20.71 2.37
N ASN A 815 3.39 19.39 2.55
CA ASN A 815 4.48 18.57 2.00
C ASN A 815 4.24 18.32 0.50
N VAL A 816 5.25 18.59 -0.32
CA VAL A 816 5.31 18.27 -1.76
C VAL A 816 6.39 17.20 -2.00
N PRO A 817 6.20 15.96 -1.50
CA PRO A 817 7.20 14.91 -1.56
C PRO A 817 7.44 14.42 -2.99
N ALA A 818 8.66 13.98 -3.27
CA ALA A 818 9.05 13.38 -4.53
C ALA A 818 9.15 11.84 -4.45
N TRP A 819 9.37 11.33 -3.24
CA TRP A 819 9.33 9.92 -2.88
C TRP A 819 8.83 9.76 -1.43
N SER A 820 8.51 8.52 -1.04
CA SER A 820 8.10 8.16 0.32
C SER A 820 9.14 8.59 1.36
N GLY A 821 8.76 9.44 2.32
CA GLY A 821 9.66 9.97 3.34
C GLY A 821 10.52 11.17 2.91
N HIS A 822 10.38 11.65 1.67
CA HIS A 822 10.90 12.98 1.31
C HIS A 822 10.10 14.05 2.08
N VAL A 823 10.80 14.90 2.82
CA VAL A 823 10.22 16.09 3.45
C VAL A 823 10.62 17.28 2.59
N SER A 824 9.68 17.81 1.83
CA SER A 824 9.85 18.99 0.99
C SER A 824 8.67 19.91 1.28
N LEU A 825 8.85 20.83 2.23
CA LEU A 825 7.76 21.62 2.77
C LEU A 825 7.58 22.91 1.96
N MET A 826 6.41 23.08 1.38
CA MET A 826 5.91 24.32 0.78
C MET A 826 5.25 25.16 1.88
N PRO A 827 5.86 26.27 2.36
CA PRO A 827 5.17 27.22 3.22
C PRO A 827 4.05 27.94 2.44
N VAL A 828 2.91 28.15 3.11
CA VAL A 828 1.70 28.80 2.57
C VAL A 828 1.20 29.83 3.56
N ALA A 829 1.23 31.11 3.16
CA ALA A 829 0.63 32.22 3.88
C ALA A 829 -0.76 32.53 3.31
N THR A 830 -1.80 32.59 4.15
CA THR A 830 -3.13 33.07 3.77
C THR A 830 -3.29 34.50 4.27
N LEU A 831 -3.43 35.45 3.35
CA LEU A 831 -3.56 36.89 3.61
C LEU A 831 -5.02 37.33 3.44
N ASP A 832 -5.45 38.29 4.26
CA ASP A 832 -6.73 38.98 4.11
C ASP A 832 -6.56 40.31 3.35
N LEU A 833 -7.23 40.43 2.19
CA LEU A 833 -7.20 41.62 1.33
C LEU A 833 -8.42 42.54 1.53
N THR A 834 -9.32 42.22 2.46
CA THR A 834 -10.59 42.97 2.68
C THR A 834 -10.36 44.39 3.18
N ALA A 835 -9.20 44.67 3.81
CA ALA A 835 -8.83 46.01 4.28
C ALA A 835 -8.60 47.04 3.15
N ALA A 836 -8.57 46.60 1.88
CA ALA A 836 -8.46 47.47 0.71
C ALA A 836 -9.61 48.48 0.55
N GLU A 837 -10.84 48.10 0.94
CA GLU A 837 -12.04 48.92 0.69
C GLU A 837 -12.26 49.99 1.77
N THR A 838 -11.89 49.75 3.04
CA THR A 838 -12.27 50.62 4.16
C THR A 838 -11.54 51.96 4.25
N ARG A 839 -10.52 52.20 3.41
CA ARG A 839 -9.82 53.50 3.33
C ARG A 839 -10.41 54.47 2.30
N SER A 840 -11.29 54.05 1.39
CA SER A 840 -11.88 54.98 0.40
C SER A 840 -13.01 55.85 0.95
N ASP A 841 -13.77 55.35 1.93
CA ASP A 841 -15.04 55.95 2.36
C ASP A 841 -14.92 57.09 3.39
N ILE A 842 -13.73 57.38 3.93
CA ILE A 842 -13.56 58.32 5.06
C ILE A 842 -13.28 59.77 4.60
N SER A 843 -13.07 60.03 3.30
CA SER A 843 -12.64 61.36 2.81
C SER A 843 -13.74 62.32 2.38
N ASN A 844 -15.02 61.91 2.34
CA ASN A 844 -16.14 62.77 1.90
C ASN A 844 -17.39 62.60 2.77
N THR A 845 -17.55 63.47 3.79
CA THR A 845 -18.72 64.35 4.00
C THR A 845 -18.61 65.06 5.36
N ASN A 846 -18.14 66.31 5.34
CA ASN A 846 -18.60 67.29 6.31
C ASN A 846 -19.94 67.82 5.77
N ASP A 847 -21.06 67.39 6.34
CA ASP A 847 -22.23 68.28 6.49
C ASP A 847 -23.22 67.74 7.53
N GLY A 848 -23.87 68.65 8.26
CA GLY A 848 -24.73 68.31 9.39
C GLY A 848 -26.18 68.02 9.01
N GLY A 849 -26.81 67.04 9.66
CA GLY A 849 -28.23 66.74 9.49
C GLY A 849 -28.77 65.77 10.55
N LEU A 850 -29.85 66.17 11.24
CA LEU A 850 -30.49 65.37 12.29
C LEU A 850 -31.51 64.35 11.74
N ALA A 851 -31.67 63.28 12.51
CA ALA A 851 -32.79 62.32 12.53
C ALA A 851 -32.90 61.25 11.42
N GLY A 852 -33.03 59.98 11.86
CA GLY A 852 -33.39 58.85 10.99
C GLY A 852 -33.04 57.48 11.57
N LYS A 853 -33.91 56.89 12.42
CA LYS A 853 -33.73 55.51 12.92
C LYS A 853 -33.90 54.49 11.79
N SER A 854 -32.82 53.84 11.36
CA SER A 854 -32.87 52.57 10.63
C SER A 854 -31.59 51.76 10.85
N GLY A 855 -31.61 50.87 11.86
CA GLY A 855 -30.51 49.96 12.17
C GLY A 855 -30.38 48.82 11.16
N ARG A 856 -30.05 49.14 9.91
CA ARG A 856 -29.77 48.14 8.88
C ARG A 856 -28.37 47.58 9.15
N ARG A 857 -28.28 46.40 9.80
CA ARG A 857 -27.01 45.66 9.92
C ARG A 857 -26.37 45.55 8.54
N LYS A 858 -25.22 46.20 8.33
CA LYS A 858 -24.38 46.02 7.14
C LYS A 858 -23.93 44.56 7.19
N LEU A 859 -24.51 43.69 6.35
CA LEU A 859 -24.02 42.32 6.20
C LEU A 859 -22.56 42.43 5.77
N GLY A 860 -21.64 41.95 6.60
CA GLY A 860 -20.22 41.95 6.27
C GLY A 860 -20.01 41.15 4.98
N MET A 861 -19.30 41.73 4.01
CA MET A 861 -18.84 40.94 2.88
C MET A 861 -17.89 39.84 3.37
N PRO A 862 -17.92 38.64 2.77
CA PRO A 862 -16.99 37.58 3.15
C PRO A 862 -15.55 38.05 2.88
N PRO A 863 -14.58 37.67 3.74
CA PRO A 863 -13.21 38.14 3.61
C PRO A 863 -12.57 37.66 2.31
N ARG A 864 -11.89 38.57 1.61
CA ARG A 864 -11.16 38.31 0.36
C ARG A 864 -9.79 37.69 0.69
N LEU A 865 -9.76 36.38 0.84
CA LEU A 865 -8.54 35.65 1.19
C LEU A 865 -7.73 35.23 -0.05
N VAL A 866 -6.41 35.40 0.01
CA VAL A 866 -5.44 34.90 -0.98
C VAL A 866 -4.40 34.03 -0.30
N ASN A 867 -4.07 32.89 -0.91
CA ASN A 867 -2.91 32.08 -0.51
C ASN A 867 -1.68 32.49 -1.31
N VAL A 868 -0.53 32.68 -0.65
CA VAL A 868 0.78 32.88 -1.26
C VAL A 868 1.71 31.76 -0.78
N CYS A 869 2.29 30.99 -1.70
CA CYS A 869 3.18 29.89 -1.35
C CYS A 869 4.46 29.84 -2.17
N SER A 870 5.52 29.30 -1.56
CA SER A 870 6.87 29.19 -2.13
C SER A 870 7.26 27.73 -2.31
N VAL A 871 7.79 27.34 -3.49
CA VAL A 871 8.21 25.96 -3.80
C VAL A 871 9.68 25.88 -4.21
N HIS A 872 10.30 24.74 -3.92
CA HIS A 872 11.54 24.30 -4.54
C HIS A 872 11.37 22.84 -4.97
N LEU A 873 11.36 22.58 -6.27
CA LEU A 873 11.21 21.24 -6.82
C LEU A 873 12.58 20.59 -7.07
N LEU A 874 12.61 19.27 -7.22
CA LEU A 874 13.84 18.55 -7.51
C LEU A 874 14.27 18.75 -8.95
N ALA A 875 15.58 18.95 -9.12
CA ALA A 875 16.23 18.98 -10.42
C ALA A 875 16.31 17.57 -11.05
N PRO A 876 15.78 17.37 -12.26
CA PRO A 876 15.78 16.08 -12.97
C PRO A 876 17.15 15.68 -13.59
N PHE A 877 18.28 16.03 -12.96
CA PHE A 877 19.64 15.82 -13.50
C PHE A 877 20.06 14.35 -13.71
N VAL A 878 19.43 13.41 -12.99
CA VAL A 878 19.68 11.97 -13.13
C VAL A 878 18.36 11.25 -13.34
N LYS A 879 18.41 10.11 -14.03
CA LYS A 879 17.22 9.28 -14.35
C LYS A 879 16.37 8.90 -13.13
N THR A 880 16.97 8.83 -11.95
CA THR A 880 16.26 8.64 -10.67
C THR A 880 15.41 9.87 -10.30
N ASN A 881 15.93 11.07 -10.54
CA ASN A 881 15.27 12.33 -10.25
C ASN A 881 14.17 12.65 -11.27
N GLU A 882 14.27 12.24 -12.54
CA GLU A 882 13.19 12.36 -13.53
C GLU A 882 11.88 11.72 -13.03
N VAL A 883 11.98 10.50 -12.47
CA VAL A 883 10.81 9.77 -11.95
C VAL A 883 10.33 10.34 -10.62
N ALA A 884 11.26 10.70 -9.72
CA ALA A 884 10.92 11.38 -8.47
C ALA A 884 10.19 12.71 -8.72
N ARG A 885 10.66 13.48 -9.72
CA ARG A 885 10.08 14.75 -10.14
C ARG A 885 8.65 14.59 -10.66
N THR A 886 8.37 13.54 -11.44
CA THR A 886 6.99 13.22 -11.87
C THR A 886 6.05 13.03 -10.66
N GLY A 887 6.52 12.38 -9.58
CA GLY A 887 5.77 12.25 -8.33
C GLY A 887 5.60 13.60 -7.60
N GLN A 888 6.65 14.41 -7.57
CA GLN A 888 6.64 15.73 -6.95
C GLN A 888 5.69 16.71 -7.65
N ASP A 889 5.66 16.69 -8.98
CA ASP A 889 4.74 17.49 -9.79
C ASP A 889 3.28 17.11 -9.49
N GLN A 890 2.98 15.82 -9.32
CA GLN A 890 1.65 15.35 -8.94
C GLN A 890 1.28 15.79 -7.51
N ALA A 891 2.22 15.69 -6.56
CA ALA A 891 2.02 16.15 -5.19
C ALA A 891 1.76 17.67 -5.12
N LEU A 892 2.56 18.47 -5.83
CA LEU A 892 2.36 19.92 -5.94
C LEU A 892 1.00 20.24 -6.57
N ARG A 893 0.68 19.64 -7.72
CA ARG A 893 -0.62 19.86 -8.40
C ARG A 893 -1.79 19.47 -7.50
N HIS A 894 -1.67 18.39 -6.73
CA HIS A 894 -2.67 17.99 -5.75
C HIS A 894 -2.82 19.04 -4.62
N ALA A 895 -1.71 19.49 -4.00
CA ALA A 895 -1.75 20.53 -2.97
C ALA A 895 -2.40 21.82 -3.48
N LEU A 896 -1.96 22.32 -4.64
CA LEU A 896 -2.46 23.55 -5.28
C LEU A 896 -3.93 23.48 -5.72
N THR A 897 -4.45 22.30 -6.06
CA THR A 897 -5.83 22.15 -6.59
C THR A 897 -6.85 21.59 -5.61
N ARG A 898 -6.42 20.80 -4.62
CA ARG A 898 -7.31 20.14 -3.64
C ARG A 898 -7.21 20.70 -2.23
N GLN A 899 -6.05 21.21 -1.81
CA GLN A 899 -5.80 21.63 -0.42
C GLN A 899 -5.82 23.16 -0.25
N LEU A 900 -5.49 23.91 -1.30
CA LEU A 900 -5.65 25.36 -1.35
C LEU A 900 -6.94 25.74 -2.07
N GLN A 901 -7.86 26.37 -1.33
CA GLN A 901 -9.11 26.93 -1.86
C GLN A 901 -8.97 28.44 -2.07
N GLY A 902 -9.73 29.01 -3.01
CA GLY A 902 -9.69 30.44 -3.33
C GLY A 902 -8.55 30.85 -4.26
N ASP A 903 -8.29 32.15 -4.31
CA ASP A 903 -7.25 32.74 -5.13
C ASP A 903 -5.86 32.35 -4.56
N THR A 904 -4.90 32.08 -5.45
CA THR A 904 -3.60 31.51 -5.05
C THR A 904 -2.48 32.03 -5.95
N VAL A 905 -1.44 32.58 -5.33
CA VAL A 905 -0.13 32.83 -5.94
C VAL A 905 0.80 31.70 -5.50
N VAL A 906 1.36 30.96 -6.45
CA VAL A 906 2.47 30.03 -6.20
C VAL A 906 3.69 30.54 -6.94
N MET A 907 4.79 30.67 -6.22
CA MET A 907 6.06 31.15 -6.74
C MET A 907 7.20 30.22 -6.34
N GLY A 908 8.31 30.25 -7.05
CA GLY A 908 9.50 29.52 -6.63
C GLY A 908 10.38 29.05 -7.75
N ASP A 909 11.37 28.27 -7.36
CA ASP A 909 12.26 27.58 -8.26
C ASP A 909 11.68 26.21 -8.62
N PHE A 910 11.18 26.13 -9.85
CA PHE A 910 10.62 24.90 -10.39
C PHE A 910 11.71 23.96 -10.92
N ASN A 911 13.00 24.30 -10.89
CA ASN A 911 14.08 23.38 -11.24
C ASN A 911 13.94 22.75 -12.65
N ASP A 912 13.46 23.57 -13.58
CA ASP A 912 13.16 23.19 -14.97
C ASP A 912 14.40 23.28 -15.88
N TRP A 913 14.25 22.94 -17.17
CA TRP A 913 15.24 23.27 -18.21
C TRP A 913 14.52 23.88 -19.43
N PRO A 914 15.17 24.70 -20.28
CA PRO A 914 14.48 25.48 -21.33
C PRO A 914 13.65 24.67 -22.34
N SER A 915 13.98 23.39 -22.54
CA SER A 915 13.23 22.45 -23.40
C SER A 915 12.19 21.57 -22.67
N ASN A 916 11.95 21.77 -21.37
CA ASN A 916 10.93 21.09 -20.56
C ASN A 916 10.58 21.94 -19.33
N GLU A 917 9.85 23.02 -19.56
CA GLU A 917 9.34 23.88 -18.50
C GLU A 917 8.14 23.25 -17.77
N PHE A 918 8.00 23.54 -16.48
CA PHE A 918 6.82 23.18 -15.71
C PHE A 918 5.64 24.03 -16.16
N LEU A 919 4.66 23.37 -16.78
CA LEU A 919 3.40 23.97 -17.20
C LEU A 919 2.26 23.50 -16.30
N MET A 920 1.46 24.44 -15.81
CA MET A 920 0.19 24.12 -15.16
C MET A 920 -0.86 23.72 -16.22
N PRO A 921 -1.70 22.70 -15.97
CA PRO A 921 -2.72 22.30 -16.95
C PRO A 921 -3.78 23.39 -17.06
N PRO A 922 -4.30 23.71 -18.27
CA PRO A 922 -5.30 24.78 -18.45
C PRO A 922 -6.52 24.65 -17.54
N GLU A 923 -6.91 23.42 -17.22
CA GLU A 923 -8.06 23.07 -16.37
C GLU A 923 -7.88 23.54 -14.91
N THR A 924 -6.63 23.71 -14.47
CA THR A 924 -6.32 24.17 -13.10
C THR A 924 -6.45 25.68 -12.92
N ARG A 925 -6.56 26.44 -14.02
CA ARG A 925 -6.73 27.90 -14.06
C ARG A 925 -5.60 28.70 -13.40
N TYR A 926 -4.42 28.11 -13.25
CA TYR A 926 -3.19 28.83 -12.93
C TYR A 926 -2.58 29.38 -14.22
N ALA A 927 -2.34 30.70 -14.26
CA ALA A 927 -1.66 31.38 -15.36
C ALA A 927 -0.27 31.84 -14.91
N GLU A 928 0.75 31.62 -15.75
CA GLU A 928 2.11 32.13 -15.51
C GLU A 928 2.12 33.66 -15.70
N CYS A 929 2.63 34.39 -14.72
CA CYS A 929 2.41 35.83 -14.63
C CYS A 929 3.49 36.66 -15.34
N TRP A 930 4.71 36.14 -15.49
CA TRP A 930 5.78 36.89 -16.16
C TRP A 930 5.45 37.21 -17.63
N PRO A 931 5.00 36.26 -18.48
CA PRO A 931 4.62 36.55 -19.86
C PRO A 931 3.37 37.46 -20.01
N ILE A 932 2.60 37.68 -18.94
CA ILE A 932 1.47 38.63 -18.93
C ILE A 932 1.99 40.08 -18.88
N ILE A 933 3.11 40.32 -18.18
CA ILE A 933 3.75 41.63 -18.07
C ILE A 933 4.74 41.86 -19.20
N HIS A 934 5.53 40.84 -19.56
CA HIS A 934 6.58 40.91 -20.58
C HIS A 934 6.38 39.86 -21.69
N PRO A 935 5.47 40.06 -22.66
CA PRO A 935 5.06 39.01 -23.62
C PRO A 935 6.14 38.47 -24.57
N ASN A 936 7.33 39.07 -24.59
CA ASN A 936 8.47 38.66 -25.43
C ASN A 936 9.74 38.37 -24.61
N ASP A 937 9.64 38.35 -23.28
CA ASP A 937 10.74 38.00 -22.37
C ASP A 937 10.33 36.77 -21.55
N TYR A 938 11.19 35.76 -21.52
CA TYR A 938 10.98 34.52 -20.80
C TYR A 938 11.31 34.63 -19.30
N GLY A 939 11.85 35.76 -18.84
CA GLY A 939 12.11 36.01 -17.42
C GLY A 939 13.24 35.15 -16.87
N LYS A 940 14.33 35.05 -17.65
CA LYS A 940 15.48 34.20 -17.33
C LYS A 940 16.09 34.62 -15.99
N THR A 941 16.05 33.74 -15.01
CA THR A 941 16.72 33.93 -13.71
C THR A 941 18.13 33.36 -13.71
N MET A 942 18.44 32.46 -14.66
CA MET A 942 19.77 31.92 -14.88
C MET A 942 20.21 32.16 -16.32
N ASP A 943 21.25 32.95 -16.54
CA ASP A 943 21.89 33.10 -17.85
C ASP A 943 23.39 33.44 -17.74
N GLU A 944 24.01 33.66 -18.89
CA GLU A 944 25.44 33.93 -19.04
C GLU A 944 25.90 35.31 -18.54
N SER A 945 24.98 36.24 -18.27
CA SER A 945 25.29 37.54 -17.68
C SER A 945 25.52 37.44 -16.16
N ASN A 946 24.96 36.41 -15.52
CA ASN A 946 25.36 35.98 -14.19
C ASN A 946 26.63 35.15 -14.28
N THR A 947 27.80 35.80 -14.16
CA THR A 947 29.09 35.09 -14.23
C THR A 947 29.30 34.07 -13.11
N PHE A 948 28.60 34.21 -11.98
CA PHE A 948 28.63 33.21 -10.91
C PHE A 948 27.90 31.93 -11.33
N CYS A 949 26.70 32.08 -11.90
CA CYS A 949 25.95 30.98 -12.52
C CYS A 949 26.80 30.28 -13.59
N LYS A 950 27.40 31.04 -14.51
CA LYS A 950 28.24 30.53 -15.62
C LYS A 950 29.45 29.69 -15.17
N LEU A 951 29.95 29.91 -13.96
CA LEU A 951 31.07 29.15 -13.39
C LEU A 951 30.63 27.88 -12.64
N LYS A 952 29.38 27.85 -12.15
CA LYS A 952 28.83 26.80 -11.27
C LYS A 952 27.95 25.80 -12.02
N ILE A 953 27.28 26.22 -13.09
CA ILE A 953 26.18 25.53 -13.75
C ILE A 953 26.48 25.35 -15.24
N GLU A 954 26.07 24.20 -15.80
CA GLU A 954 26.25 23.90 -17.24
C GLU A 954 25.39 24.80 -18.13
N GLU A 955 25.88 25.07 -19.35
CA GLU A 955 25.22 25.88 -20.37
C GLU A 955 23.80 25.40 -20.73
N ILE A 956 23.51 24.10 -20.58
CA ILE A 956 22.18 23.53 -20.81
C ILE A 956 21.07 24.06 -19.88
N PHE A 957 21.42 24.72 -18.77
CA PHE A 957 20.48 25.34 -17.84
C PHE A 957 20.33 26.85 -18.05
N PHE A 958 21.14 27.48 -18.93
CA PHE A 958 20.98 28.89 -19.26
C PHE A 958 19.65 29.12 -19.98
N GLY A 959 18.89 30.10 -19.50
CA GLY A 959 17.52 30.37 -19.95
C GLY A 959 16.42 29.81 -19.06
N ARG A 960 16.76 29.15 -17.94
CA ARG A 960 15.79 28.79 -16.90
C ARG A 960 15.24 30.04 -16.20
N SER A 961 13.98 29.96 -15.77
CA SER A 961 13.25 30.99 -15.03
C SER A 961 12.66 30.44 -13.73
N ASP A 962 12.71 31.24 -12.66
CA ASP A 962 11.90 31.04 -11.45
C ASP A 962 10.50 31.57 -11.77
N LYS A 963 9.46 30.79 -11.49
CA LYS A 963 8.12 31.07 -12.00
C LYS A 963 7.19 31.61 -10.93
N VAL A 964 6.24 32.45 -11.34
CA VAL A 964 5.12 32.93 -10.52
C VAL A 964 3.82 32.63 -11.27
N PHE A 965 2.94 31.82 -10.68
CA PHE A 965 1.63 31.50 -11.21
C PHE A 965 0.51 32.06 -10.32
N LEU A 966 -0.55 32.57 -10.94
CA LEU A 966 -1.76 33.06 -10.29
C LEU A 966 -2.98 32.23 -10.71
N ARG A 967 -3.80 31.80 -9.75
CA ARG A 967 -5.15 31.28 -9.96
C ARG A 967 -6.18 32.22 -9.36
N THR A 968 -7.25 32.50 -10.11
CA THR A 968 -8.39 33.32 -9.66
C THR A 968 -9.75 32.60 -9.80
N GLY A 969 -10.62 32.76 -8.80
CA GLY A 969 -12.05 32.38 -8.80
C GLY A 969 -12.36 30.91 -8.45
N THR A 970 -13.55 30.65 -7.91
CA THR A 970 -13.97 29.33 -7.38
C THR A 970 -15.30 28.76 -7.92
N ALA A 971 -15.92 29.38 -8.93
CA ALA A 971 -17.24 28.95 -9.43
C ALA A 971 -17.20 28.32 -10.84
N PRO A 972 -18.04 27.28 -11.13
CA PRO A 972 -18.19 26.72 -12.46
C PRO A 972 -19.00 27.64 -13.38
N THR A 973 -18.36 28.17 -14.44
CA THR A 973 -18.89 28.68 -15.73
C THR A 973 -20.14 29.58 -15.79
N SER A 974 -20.73 29.98 -14.67
CA SER A 974 -22.04 30.63 -14.58
C SER A 974 -22.10 31.82 -13.62
N SER A 975 -20.98 32.14 -12.94
CA SER A 975 -20.85 33.29 -12.04
C SER A 975 -19.69 34.19 -12.47
N HIS A 976 -19.97 35.47 -12.69
CA HIS A 976 -18.96 36.50 -13.00
C HIS A 976 -18.23 36.99 -11.73
N THR A 977 -17.69 36.08 -10.92
CA THR A 977 -16.72 36.47 -9.87
C THR A 977 -15.45 37.00 -10.52
N ARG A 978 -15.24 38.33 -10.47
CA ARG A 978 -13.95 38.96 -10.74
C ARG A 978 -12.86 38.29 -9.88
N GLY A 979 -11.70 38.03 -10.47
CA GLY A 979 -10.52 37.63 -9.71
C GLY A 979 -10.07 38.74 -8.75
N VAL A 980 -9.45 38.37 -7.63
CA VAL A 980 -9.06 39.34 -6.58
C VAL A 980 -7.72 40.02 -6.88
N LEU A 981 -6.87 39.40 -7.71
CA LEU A 981 -5.56 39.92 -8.09
C LEU A 981 -5.39 40.03 -9.61
N LYS A 982 -4.60 41.01 -10.04
CA LYS A 982 -4.08 41.15 -11.40
C LYS A 982 -2.60 41.55 -11.36
N PRO A 983 -1.67 40.86 -12.02
CA PRO A 983 -0.28 41.31 -12.10
C PRO A 983 -0.21 42.64 -12.85
N VAL A 984 0.65 43.56 -12.39
CA VAL A 984 0.83 44.90 -12.99
C VAL A 984 2.29 45.31 -13.23
N GLU A 985 3.24 44.74 -12.49
CA GLU A 985 4.68 45.03 -12.63
C GLU A 985 5.49 43.79 -12.24
N ALA A 986 6.65 43.58 -12.88
CA ALA A 986 7.59 42.52 -12.54
C ALA A 986 9.01 42.89 -13.00
N HIS A 987 10.02 42.58 -12.19
CA HIS A 987 11.44 42.83 -12.49
C HIS A 987 12.36 41.81 -11.82
N LEU A 988 13.58 41.71 -12.33
CA LEU A 988 14.64 40.87 -11.76
C LEU A 988 15.43 41.61 -10.66
N VAL A 989 15.81 40.88 -9.62
CA VAL A 989 16.53 41.37 -8.43
C VAL A 989 17.90 40.70 -8.33
N GLY A 990 18.93 41.43 -7.91
CA GLY A 990 20.30 40.90 -7.75
C GLY A 990 21.06 40.73 -9.07
N THR A 991 20.74 41.52 -10.09
CA THR A 991 21.33 41.48 -11.44
C THR A 991 22.75 42.06 -11.54
N ARG A 992 23.41 42.34 -10.41
CA ARG A 992 24.80 42.84 -10.34
C ARG A 992 25.63 42.03 -9.34
N SER A 993 26.93 42.03 -9.55
CA SER A 993 27.91 41.38 -8.67
C SER A 993 27.99 42.03 -7.28
N VAL A 994 28.43 41.25 -6.28
CA VAL A 994 28.59 41.66 -4.87
C VAL A 994 29.44 42.93 -4.74
N ASN A 995 30.53 43.03 -5.51
CA ASN A 995 31.40 44.21 -5.51
C ASN A 995 30.73 45.47 -6.09
N ALA A 996 29.81 45.33 -7.05
CA ALA A 996 29.06 46.43 -7.63
C ALA A 996 27.88 46.86 -6.75
N GLU A 997 27.29 45.94 -6.01
CA GLU A 997 26.19 46.24 -5.07
C GLU A 997 26.65 46.94 -3.79
N ASN A 998 27.80 46.55 -3.23
CA ASN A 998 28.29 47.04 -1.94
C ASN A 998 29.61 47.83 -2.00
N GLY A 999 30.26 47.94 -3.16
CA GLY A 999 31.57 48.61 -3.28
C GLY A 999 32.74 47.81 -2.71
N ASP A 1000 32.51 46.56 -2.29
CA ASP A 1000 33.53 45.66 -1.74
C ASP A 1000 34.47 45.16 -2.85
N GLN A 1001 35.67 45.75 -2.95
CA GLN A 1001 36.69 45.34 -3.91
C GLN A 1001 37.41 44.03 -3.53
N GLU A 1002 37.21 43.49 -2.32
CA GLU A 1002 37.72 42.18 -1.93
C GLU A 1002 36.76 41.04 -2.34
N ALA A 1003 35.54 41.35 -2.79
CA ALA A 1003 34.66 40.38 -3.41
C ALA A 1003 35.06 40.18 -4.88
N PRO A 1004 35.26 38.92 -5.35
CA PRO A 1004 35.59 38.67 -6.74
C PRO A 1004 34.53 39.25 -7.68
N ALA A 1005 34.95 39.87 -8.79
CA ALA A 1005 34.02 40.48 -9.75
C ALA A 1005 33.03 39.48 -10.37
N TYR A 1006 33.34 38.18 -10.35
CA TYR A 1006 32.45 37.14 -10.82
C TYR A 1006 31.34 36.76 -9.82
N LEU A 1007 31.43 37.18 -8.54
CA LEU A 1007 30.55 36.76 -7.46
C LEU A 1007 29.24 37.57 -7.47
N PHE A 1008 28.11 36.89 -7.60
CA PHE A 1008 26.76 37.47 -7.52
C PHE A 1008 26.09 37.09 -6.19
N PRO A 1009 24.98 37.76 -5.79
CA PRO A 1009 24.25 37.43 -4.56
C PRO A 1009 23.74 35.98 -4.55
N SER A 1010 23.37 35.46 -5.72
CA SER A 1010 22.99 34.07 -5.98
C SER A 1010 23.34 33.69 -7.44
N ASP A 1011 23.32 32.42 -7.78
CA ASP A 1011 23.34 31.91 -9.17
C ASP A 1011 22.01 32.08 -9.89
N HIS A 1012 20.93 32.40 -9.16
CA HIS A 1012 19.68 32.89 -9.72
C HIS A 1012 19.54 34.40 -9.49
N TYR A 1013 18.90 35.10 -10.43
CA TYR A 1013 18.27 36.39 -10.17
C TYR A 1013 16.91 36.18 -9.48
N GLY A 1014 16.59 37.02 -8.50
CA GLY A 1014 15.27 37.00 -7.86
C GLY A 1014 14.20 37.57 -8.78
N VAL A 1015 12.94 37.17 -8.59
CA VAL A 1015 11.79 37.68 -9.35
C VAL A 1015 10.86 38.43 -8.39
N SER A 1016 10.79 39.75 -8.53
CA SER A 1016 9.78 40.57 -7.86
C SER A 1016 8.56 40.72 -8.77
N MET A 1017 7.36 40.71 -8.17
CA MET A 1017 6.11 40.88 -8.88
C MET A 1017 5.07 41.61 -8.02
N GLN A 1018 4.41 42.61 -8.63
CA GLN A 1018 3.37 43.39 -8.01
C GLN A 1018 2.01 43.07 -8.61
N PHE A 1019 1.03 42.82 -7.75
CA PHE A 1019 -0.36 42.57 -8.10
C PHE A 1019 -1.25 43.71 -7.62
N GLN A 1020 -2.09 44.24 -8.50
CA GLN A 1020 -3.22 45.10 -8.17
C GLN A 1020 -4.34 44.27 -7.53
N VAL A 1021 -4.87 44.72 -6.40
CA VAL A 1021 -6.05 44.15 -5.74
C VAL A 1021 -7.31 44.75 -6.38
N LEU A 1022 -8.26 43.92 -6.81
CA LEU A 1022 -9.39 44.25 -7.70
C LEU A 1022 -10.78 44.36 -7.03
#